data_AF-A0A7X6YUC8-F1
#
_entry.id   AF-A0A7X6YUC8-F1
#
_cell.length_a   1.000
_cell.length_b   1.000
_cell.length_c   1.000
_cell.angle_alpha   90.00
_cell.angle_beta   90.00
_cell.angle_gamma   90.00
#
_symmetry.space_group_name_H-M   'P 1'
#
loop_
_entity.id
_entity.type
_entity.pdbx_description
1 polymer ?
#
loop_
_entity_poly.entity_id
_entity_poly.type
_entity_poly.pdbx_seq_one_letter_code
_entity_poly.pdbx_strand_id
1 'polypeptide(L)'
;TDLPDNPQFARFKQSGMYLKTPGNWTMVHFTQPYFEKKNMNNEDFDRLYPGTQRQNGDIHVFGAKIIEGDIVNLNGYIHVLDKVEMPPLSMWEYMTANPNLSEFCRLLERFCEPVFDPVATEKLRETHPESTDSVFYISFFDTADRTIVDENGNEYTVESLLFSPAANETQNQAIVGQLPSDMPAIFAPDNESMQQYIENSFLSEYPLWDSVPDDLAAKFVRTHMKRSFLNALPTRIDNMVDDVKGDDMGYTLENVVDAQICRNGLVYTLNDVVDPRDFKTVVAPLLKNPATRIFNWIINESSNNTALKFNYYLTSLENKFSLFIPLDSSFSAYPDPVNQSSATLEKKKMRFFFDEDKKHVNYISLNNTGDSIAAPAYNADVVRNRLKDIVDHHIVVGERSPGQKFLQTKGGAYIKVDDGAQGLRFQGAGDLEKGTYAKVIAQYDYNNGIHNGTVYLIDKALEHTLKSFYSLAQKNITDNSNISEFFKLIEDFDDPDATFFADREVASDRTLFYRTVSAAKQTEFMRPIFYKSDGIDYFVPFLGLYNYTVFVPTNTALDRARTEDRLFMNKEQIATLGNDSAMIAEIKKTITFIKNHFVDGAYFTEQYYMDEWAEDDGLPRTTTTSAKNQKNKQFYNLHISQNGSHLSIRKNINAGTILGTTISGNENIMCRQYSFASGNIATNSRIIVHSVDGALPPNNE
;
A
#
# COMPACT_ATOMS: atom_id res chain seq x y z
N THR A 1 -11.79 -0.01 45.49
CA THR A 1 -10.48 0.63 45.22
C THR A 1 -10.54 1.23 43.85
N ASP A 2 -10.13 2.49 43.69
CA ASP A 2 -10.10 3.21 42.41
C ASP A 2 -8.90 2.78 41.54
N LEU A 3 -8.63 1.47 41.51
CA LEU A 3 -7.53 0.88 40.74
C LEU A 3 -8.06 0.34 39.41
N PRO A 4 -7.24 0.42 38.34
CA PRO A 4 -7.61 -0.10 37.02
C PRO A 4 -8.17 -1.53 37.07
N ASP A 5 -9.21 -1.79 36.28
CA ASP A 5 -9.84 -3.11 36.19
C ASP A 5 -9.19 -4.00 35.12
N ASN A 6 -7.95 -4.42 35.39
CA ASN A 6 -7.23 -5.33 34.51
C ASN A 6 -6.47 -6.42 35.30
N PRO A 7 -6.00 -7.50 34.65
CA PRO A 7 -5.31 -8.60 35.31
C PRO A 7 -4.06 -8.18 36.10
N GLN A 8 -3.37 -7.12 35.69
CA GLN A 8 -2.14 -6.63 36.30
C GLN A 8 -2.40 -5.99 37.68
N PHE A 9 -3.59 -5.42 37.91
CA PHE A 9 -3.99 -4.83 39.20
C PHE A 9 -4.84 -5.74 40.09
N ALA A 10 -5.28 -6.90 39.60
CA ALA A 10 -6.22 -7.79 40.29
C ALA A 10 -5.81 -8.13 41.74
N ARG A 11 -4.52 -8.40 41.99
CA ARG A 11 -4.01 -8.72 43.33
C ARG A 11 -4.07 -7.55 44.32
N PHE A 12 -4.09 -6.31 43.83
CA PHE A 12 -4.06 -5.10 44.64
C PHE A 12 -5.46 -4.56 44.96
N LYS A 13 -6.50 -5.00 44.26
CA LYS A 13 -7.89 -4.56 44.51
C LYS A 13 -8.40 -4.92 45.92
N GLN A 14 -7.88 -5.99 46.52
CA GLN A 14 -8.25 -6.39 47.88
C GLN A 14 -7.37 -5.75 48.96
N SER A 15 -6.08 -5.54 48.68
CA SER A 15 -5.10 -5.02 49.66
C SER A 15 -4.97 -3.49 49.66
N GLY A 16 -5.42 -2.82 48.60
CA GLY A 16 -5.06 -1.44 48.33
C GLY A 16 -3.61 -1.32 47.82
N MET A 17 -3.24 -0.09 47.42
CA MET A 17 -1.91 0.22 46.89
C MET A 17 -1.58 1.70 47.12
N TYR A 18 -0.34 1.99 47.53
CA TYR A 18 0.18 3.36 47.57
C TYR A 18 0.68 3.75 46.18
N LEU A 19 0.10 4.80 45.61
CA LEU A 19 0.44 5.31 44.29
C LEU A 19 1.19 6.65 44.37
N LYS A 20 2.21 6.78 43.54
CA LYS A 20 2.91 8.02 43.24
C LYS A 20 2.75 8.36 41.75
N THR A 21 2.58 9.63 41.44
CA THR A 21 2.67 10.12 40.05
C THR A 21 4.13 10.11 39.58
N PRO A 22 4.45 9.48 38.43
CA PRO A 22 5.80 9.50 37.89
C PRO A 22 6.13 10.84 37.21
N GLY A 23 7.40 11.26 37.31
CA GLY A 23 7.92 12.49 36.73
C GLY A 23 7.77 13.75 37.60
N ASN A 24 8.53 14.80 37.28
CA ASN A 24 8.47 16.07 37.99
C ASN A 24 7.16 16.82 37.75
N TRP A 25 6.74 17.62 38.72
CA TRP A 25 5.56 18.47 38.57
C TRP A 25 5.84 19.60 37.58
N THR A 26 4.85 19.89 36.75
CA THR A 26 4.89 20.87 35.67
C THR A 26 3.98 22.05 35.98
N MET A 27 4.39 23.24 35.56
CA MET A 27 3.59 24.47 35.66
C MET A 27 3.42 25.08 34.27
N VAL A 28 2.17 25.26 33.84
CA VAL A 28 1.86 25.81 32.52
C VAL A 28 1.80 27.33 32.61
N HIS A 29 2.55 27.99 31.73
CA HIS A 29 2.60 29.45 31.67
C HIS A 29 2.11 29.94 30.31
N PHE A 30 1.12 30.83 30.33
CA PHE A 30 0.55 31.46 29.15
C PHE A 30 1.02 32.91 29.10
N THR A 31 2.12 33.16 28.39
CA THR A 31 2.71 34.50 28.23
C THR A 31 2.37 35.09 26.87
N GLN A 32 2.32 36.42 26.76
CA GLN A 32 2.11 37.08 25.47
C GLN A 32 3.14 36.67 24.39
N PRO A 33 4.45 36.60 24.66
CA PRO A 33 5.42 36.11 23.68
C PRO A 33 5.18 34.66 23.24
N TYR A 34 4.65 33.81 24.11
CA TYR A 34 4.31 32.42 23.74
C TYR A 34 3.12 32.40 22.77
N PHE A 35 2.08 33.20 23.02
CA PHE A 35 0.92 33.33 22.12
C PHE A 35 1.35 33.79 20.72
N GLU A 36 2.18 34.82 20.66
CA GLU A 36 2.71 35.35 19.40
C GLU A 36 3.57 34.32 18.66
N LYS A 37 4.44 33.60 19.39
CA LYS A 37 5.33 32.59 18.78
C LYS A 37 4.58 31.36 18.27
N LYS A 38 3.51 30.95 18.93
CA LYS A 38 2.76 29.73 18.63
C LYS A 38 1.45 29.98 17.86
N ASN A 39 1.17 31.24 17.52
CA ASN A 39 -0.07 31.68 16.88
C ASN A 39 -1.32 31.23 17.66
N MET A 40 -1.29 31.41 18.99
CA MET A 40 -2.46 31.23 19.85
C MET A 40 -3.21 32.56 19.97
N ASN A 41 -4.53 32.50 20.08
CA ASN A 41 -5.37 33.69 20.25
C ASN A 41 -6.13 33.66 21.60
N ASN A 42 -6.77 34.78 21.96
CA ASN A 42 -7.53 34.86 23.22
C ASN A 42 -8.72 33.89 23.24
N GLU A 43 -9.31 33.61 22.07
CA GLU A 43 -10.43 32.68 21.92
C GLU A 43 -10.04 31.24 22.32
N ASP A 44 -8.83 30.80 21.97
CA ASP A 44 -8.28 29.52 22.41
C ASP A 44 -8.18 29.47 23.94
N PHE A 45 -7.64 30.52 24.56
CA PHE A 45 -7.46 30.57 26.01
C PHE A 45 -8.80 30.59 26.75
N ASP A 46 -9.72 31.45 26.30
CA ASP A 46 -11.02 31.66 26.95
C ASP A 46 -11.88 30.38 26.90
N ARG A 47 -11.70 29.54 25.87
CA ARG A 47 -12.34 28.21 25.80
C ARG A 47 -11.69 27.18 26.70
N LEU A 48 -10.37 27.23 26.88
CA LEU A 48 -9.64 26.33 27.79
C LEU A 48 -9.87 26.67 29.27
N TYR A 49 -10.20 27.94 29.57
CA TYR A 49 -10.54 28.40 30.91
C TYR A 49 -11.85 29.20 30.93
N PRO A 50 -13.00 28.52 30.80
CA PRO A 50 -14.31 29.19 30.84
C PRO A 50 -14.46 30.08 32.08
N GLY A 51 -14.85 31.34 31.86
CA GLY A 51 -14.98 32.34 32.92
C GLY A 51 -13.71 33.15 33.20
N THR A 52 -12.60 32.85 32.55
CA THR A 52 -11.44 33.74 32.46
C THR A 52 -11.44 34.41 31.08
N GLN A 53 -11.24 35.72 31.03
CA GLN A 53 -11.18 36.47 29.76
C GLN A 53 -9.81 37.10 29.63
N ARG A 54 -9.00 36.57 28.72
CA ARG A 54 -7.62 37.03 28.52
C ARG A 54 -7.58 38.33 27.71
N GLN A 55 -6.71 39.25 28.12
CA GLN A 55 -6.32 40.40 27.29
C GLN A 55 -4.88 40.27 26.77
N ASN A 56 -4.58 40.96 25.66
CA ASN A 56 -3.23 41.00 25.11
C ASN A 56 -2.26 41.61 26.14
N GLY A 57 -1.13 40.95 26.35
CA GLY A 57 -0.16 41.32 27.39
C GLY A 57 -0.34 40.58 28.71
N ASP A 58 -1.49 39.93 28.95
CA ASP A 58 -1.70 39.17 30.17
C ASP A 58 -0.78 37.94 30.23
N ILE A 59 -0.30 37.66 31.44
CA ILE A 59 0.45 36.45 31.79
C ILE A 59 -0.40 35.64 32.76
N HIS A 60 -0.61 34.36 32.44
CA HIS A 60 -1.30 33.42 33.33
C HIS A 60 -0.39 32.26 33.72
N VAL A 61 -0.53 31.81 34.96
CA VAL A 61 -0.06 30.51 35.44
C VAL A 61 -1.31 29.64 35.50
N PHE A 62 -1.38 28.63 34.63
CA PHE A 62 -2.64 27.95 34.29
C PHE A 62 -3.75 28.96 33.98
N GLY A 63 -4.86 28.94 34.73
CA GLY A 63 -5.97 29.88 34.57
C GLY A 63 -5.86 31.13 35.44
N ALA A 64 -4.85 31.25 36.32
CA ALA A 64 -4.68 32.38 37.24
C ALA A 64 -3.84 33.50 36.61
N LYS A 65 -4.37 34.72 36.60
CA LYS A 65 -3.72 35.89 36.03
C LYS A 65 -2.70 36.45 37.01
N ILE A 66 -1.52 36.80 36.51
CA ILE A 66 -0.57 37.64 37.25
C ILE A 66 -1.08 39.09 37.22
N ILE A 67 -1.46 39.61 38.38
CA ILE A 67 -1.95 41.00 38.54
C ILE A 67 -0.85 41.98 38.94
N GLU A 68 0.21 41.49 39.58
CA GLU A 68 1.42 42.24 39.88
C GLU A 68 2.63 41.31 39.75
N GLY A 69 3.60 41.64 38.91
CA GLY A 69 4.73 40.76 38.58
C GLY A 69 6.08 41.38 38.86
N ASP A 70 7.12 40.55 38.78
CA ASP A 70 8.54 40.97 38.79
C ASP A 70 8.98 41.71 40.07
N ILE A 71 8.33 41.41 41.20
CA ILE A 71 8.71 41.99 42.50
C ILE A 71 10.01 41.32 42.97
N VAL A 72 11.12 42.05 42.83
CA VAL A 72 12.47 41.56 43.16
C VAL A 72 12.66 41.45 44.67
N ASN A 73 13.20 40.31 45.11
CA ASN A 73 13.59 40.04 46.50
C ASN A 73 15.02 39.48 46.58
N LEU A 74 15.56 39.36 47.80
CA LEU A 74 16.95 38.91 48.04
C LEU A 74 17.27 37.52 47.46
N ASN A 75 16.26 36.68 47.27
CA ASN A 75 16.40 35.28 46.86
C ASN A 75 15.45 34.88 45.70
N GLY A 76 14.84 35.83 45.00
CA GLY A 76 13.96 35.51 43.88
C GLY A 76 12.97 36.62 43.51
N TYR A 77 11.87 36.21 42.87
CA TYR A 77 10.81 37.10 42.39
C TYR A 77 9.47 36.70 43.03
N ILE A 78 8.60 37.67 43.24
CA ILE A 78 7.20 37.45 43.63
C ILE A 78 6.30 37.89 42.48
N HIS A 79 5.32 37.04 42.16
CA HIS A 79 4.20 37.32 41.27
C HIS A 79 2.90 37.14 42.06
N VAL A 80 2.05 38.16 42.09
CA VAL A 80 0.74 38.15 42.74
C VAL A 80 -0.29 37.66 41.74
N LEU A 81 -1.04 36.62 42.11
CA LEU A 81 -2.10 36.02 41.29
C LEU A 81 -3.48 36.56 41.69
N ASP A 82 -4.42 36.59 40.74
CA ASP A 82 -5.81 36.97 40.98
C ASP A 82 -6.64 35.92 41.75
N LYS A 83 -6.19 34.66 41.72
CA LYS A 83 -6.81 33.54 42.44
C LYS A 83 -5.77 32.53 42.93
N VAL A 84 -6.20 31.69 43.87
CA VAL A 84 -5.40 30.57 44.37
C VAL A 84 -5.42 29.46 43.32
N GLU A 85 -4.25 29.11 42.80
CA GLU A 85 -4.09 27.99 41.89
C GLU A 85 -3.91 26.70 42.69
N MET A 86 -4.75 25.70 42.43
CA MET A 86 -4.59 24.36 42.97
C MET A 86 -3.84 23.51 41.95
N PRO A 87 -2.92 22.63 42.36
CA PRO A 87 -2.25 21.74 41.42
C PRO A 87 -3.26 20.92 40.60
N PRO A 88 -3.27 21.02 39.27
CA PRO A 88 -4.19 20.24 38.46
C PRO A 88 -3.92 18.74 38.57
N LEU A 89 -4.97 17.95 38.36
CA LEU A 89 -4.86 16.51 38.18
C LEU A 89 -4.02 16.19 36.94
N SER A 90 -3.45 14.98 36.88
CA SER A 90 -3.01 14.42 35.60
C SER A 90 -4.21 14.07 34.72
N MET A 91 -3.99 13.90 33.41
CA MET A 91 -5.04 13.50 32.47
C MET A 91 -5.73 12.21 32.94
N TRP A 92 -4.97 11.19 33.37
CA TRP A 92 -5.54 9.96 33.91
C TRP A 92 -6.38 10.22 35.16
N GLU A 93 -5.86 10.91 36.17
CA GLU A 93 -6.61 11.21 37.41
C GLU A 93 -7.89 12.02 37.14
N TYR A 94 -7.85 12.98 36.20
CA TYR A 94 -9.04 13.74 35.80
C TYR A 94 -10.08 12.82 35.15
N MET A 95 -9.68 11.97 34.21
CA MET A 95 -10.60 11.03 33.54
C MET A 95 -11.18 10.01 34.52
N THR A 96 -10.38 9.48 35.45
CA THR A 96 -10.85 8.57 36.51
C THR A 96 -11.83 9.25 37.46
N ALA A 97 -11.63 10.54 37.76
CA ALA A 97 -12.53 11.31 38.62
C ALA A 97 -13.82 11.79 37.91
N ASN A 98 -13.83 11.83 36.57
CA ASN A 98 -14.96 12.30 35.79
C ASN A 98 -15.92 11.13 35.44
N PRO A 99 -17.14 11.08 36.01
CA PRO A 99 -18.06 9.96 35.76
C PRO A 99 -18.50 9.84 34.30
N ASN A 100 -18.48 10.93 33.52
CA ASN A 100 -18.87 10.93 32.10
C ASN A 100 -17.82 10.28 31.20
N LEU A 101 -16.59 10.07 31.69
CA LEU A 101 -15.47 9.49 30.94
C LEU A 101 -15.10 8.09 31.43
N SER A 102 -15.94 7.47 32.26
CA SER A 102 -15.63 6.19 32.90
C SER A 102 -15.46 5.04 31.90
N GLU A 103 -16.23 5.00 30.81
CA GLU A 103 -16.09 4.00 29.74
C GLU A 103 -14.77 4.16 28.99
N PHE A 104 -14.42 5.38 28.57
CA PHE A 104 -13.16 5.66 27.88
C PHE A 104 -11.95 5.35 28.78
N CYS A 105 -12.04 5.77 30.05
CA CYS A 105 -10.98 5.53 31.03
C CYS A 105 -10.78 4.03 31.27
N ARG A 106 -11.86 3.25 31.42
CA ARG A 106 -11.80 1.79 31.56
C ARG A 106 -11.14 1.12 30.35
N LEU A 107 -11.47 1.57 29.13
CA LEU A 107 -10.84 1.07 27.91
C LEU A 107 -9.33 1.38 27.86
N LEU A 108 -8.96 2.62 28.21
CA LEU A 108 -7.57 3.08 28.28
C LEU A 108 -6.76 2.30 29.35
N GLU A 109 -7.39 2.00 30.47
CA GLU A 109 -6.81 1.25 31.60
C GLU A 109 -6.49 -0.22 31.30
N ARG A 110 -6.93 -0.78 30.17
CA ARG A 110 -6.46 -2.09 29.68
C ARG A 110 -4.98 -2.08 29.34
N PHE A 111 -4.42 -0.91 29.02
CA PHE A 111 -3.05 -0.74 28.54
C PHE A 111 -2.11 -0.17 29.60
N CYS A 112 -2.25 -0.60 30.86
CA CYS A 112 -1.37 -0.18 31.95
C CYS A 112 -1.07 -1.28 32.97
N GLU A 113 0.03 -1.11 33.70
CA GLU A 113 0.49 -2.01 34.75
C GLU A 113 1.05 -1.24 35.97
N PRO A 114 0.96 -1.81 37.19
CA PRO A 114 1.60 -1.24 38.36
C PRO A 114 3.09 -1.54 38.35
N VAL A 115 3.92 -0.52 38.50
CA VAL A 115 5.38 -0.66 38.60
C VAL A 115 5.86 -0.21 39.97
N PHE A 116 6.67 -1.07 40.61
CA PHE A 116 7.24 -0.80 41.93
C PHE A 116 8.28 0.30 41.88
N ASP A 117 8.17 1.31 42.78
CA ASP A 117 9.14 2.39 42.93
C ASP A 117 9.98 2.15 44.21
N PRO A 118 11.20 1.59 44.09
CA PRO A 118 12.05 1.34 45.25
C PRO A 118 12.44 2.62 45.99
N VAL A 119 12.65 3.73 45.27
CA VAL A 119 13.10 5.00 45.84
C VAL A 119 11.98 5.65 46.64
N ALA A 120 10.76 5.67 46.08
CA ALA A 120 9.60 6.19 46.81
C ALA A 120 9.23 5.31 48.01
N THR A 121 9.42 3.99 47.90
CA THR A 121 9.21 3.05 49.01
C THR A 121 10.19 3.29 50.15
N GLU A 122 11.48 3.47 49.83
CA GLU A 122 12.49 3.81 50.84
C GLU A 122 12.16 5.12 51.53
N LYS A 123 11.81 6.16 50.76
CA LYS A 123 11.42 7.46 51.31
C LYS A 123 10.16 7.39 52.18
N LEU A 124 9.16 6.59 51.81
CA LEU A 124 7.98 6.35 52.65
C LEU A 124 8.41 5.78 54.00
N ARG A 125 9.29 4.78 54.01
CA ARG A 125 9.80 4.14 55.24
C ARG A 125 10.70 5.05 56.06
N GLU A 126 11.38 6.02 55.46
CA GLU A 126 12.13 7.05 56.18
C GLU A 126 11.19 8.00 56.95
N THR A 127 10.11 8.45 56.30
CA THR A 127 9.15 9.39 56.89
C THR A 127 8.11 8.71 57.80
N HIS A 128 7.82 7.44 57.54
CA HIS A 128 6.85 6.60 58.24
C HIS A 128 7.47 5.21 58.51
N PRO A 129 8.40 5.08 59.48
CA PRO A 129 9.12 3.83 59.76
C PRO A 129 8.26 2.63 60.14
N GLU A 130 7.03 2.88 60.57
CA GLU A 130 6.01 1.86 60.85
C GLU A 130 5.40 1.23 59.59
N SER A 131 5.51 1.88 58.43
CA SER A 131 4.95 1.37 57.19
C SER A 131 5.79 0.22 56.61
N THR A 132 5.16 -0.92 56.38
CA THR A 132 5.76 -2.06 55.66
C THR A 132 5.39 -2.07 54.18
N ASP A 133 4.65 -1.06 53.72
CA ASP A 133 4.07 -1.04 52.39
C ASP A 133 5.11 -0.74 51.31
N SER A 134 4.67 -0.89 50.06
CA SER A 134 5.43 -0.59 48.85
C SER A 134 4.69 0.48 48.05
N VAL A 135 5.45 1.42 47.51
CA VAL A 135 4.94 2.48 46.64
C VAL A 135 5.09 2.04 45.19
N PHE A 136 4.05 2.30 44.40
CA PHE A 136 3.98 1.99 42.98
C PHE A 136 3.64 3.24 42.17
N TYR A 137 3.80 3.17 40.86
CA TYR A 137 3.22 4.10 39.91
C TYR A 137 2.52 3.31 38.78
N ILE A 138 1.61 3.97 38.08
CA ILE A 138 0.92 3.39 36.92
C ILE A 138 1.76 3.64 35.67
N SER A 139 2.17 2.57 35.00
CA SER A 139 2.88 2.62 33.73
C SER A 139 1.96 2.20 32.60
N PHE A 140 1.70 3.11 31.67
CA PHE A 140 0.97 2.79 30.44
C PHE A 140 1.91 2.16 29.41
N PHE A 141 1.35 1.43 28.44
CA PHE A 141 2.12 0.74 27.39
C PHE A 141 2.46 1.69 26.25
N ASP A 142 3.28 2.72 26.50
CA ASP A 142 3.57 3.83 25.57
C ASP A 142 4.98 3.81 24.95
N THR A 143 5.78 2.78 25.23
CA THR A 143 7.20 2.72 24.83
C THR A 143 7.51 1.77 23.69
N ALA A 144 6.75 0.68 23.55
CA ALA A 144 6.92 -0.32 22.51
C ALA A 144 5.60 -1.08 22.31
N ASP A 145 5.42 -1.61 21.11
CA ASP A 145 4.31 -2.51 20.81
C ASP A 145 4.38 -3.76 21.72
N ARG A 146 3.23 -4.27 22.12
CA ARG A 146 3.12 -5.46 22.97
C ARG A 146 2.40 -6.57 22.23
N THR A 147 2.90 -7.79 22.37
CA THR A 147 2.17 -8.98 21.95
C THR A 147 1.24 -9.40 23.08
N ILE A 148 -0.06 -9.48 22.79
CA ILE A 148 -1.08 -9.96 23.72
C ILE A 148 -1.77 -11.17 23.09
N VAL A 149 -2.17 -12.13 23.93
CA VAL A 149 -2.90 -13.34 23.55
C VAL A 149 -4.38 -13.12 23.91
N ASP A 150 -5.28 -13.30 22.96
CA ASP A 150 -6.73 -13.28 23.19
C ASP A 150 -7.24 -14.57 23.86
N GLU A 151 -8.52 -14.59 24.21
CA GLU A 151 -9.17 -15.74 24.85
C GLU A 151 -9.24 -16.99 23.95
N ASN A 152 -9.04 -16.83 22.63
CA ASN A 152 -9.03 -17.89 21.64
C ASN A 152 -7.60 -18.39 21.32
N GLY A 153 -6.57 -17.83 21.98
CA GLY A 153 -5.17 -18.17 21.73
C GLY A 153 -4.54 -17.46 20.52
N ASN A 154 -5.25 -16.52 19.89
CA ASN A 154 -4.67 -15.67 18.85
C ASN A 154 -3.79 -14.61 19.52
N GLU A 155 -2.58 -14.41 19.02
CA GLU A 155 -1.79 -13.25 19.45
C GLU A 155 -1.86 -12.15 18.41
N TYR A 156 -2.01 -10.94 18.90
CA TYR A 156 -1.94 -9.74 18.09
C TYR A 156 -0.91 -8.78 18.69
N THR A 157 -0.25 -8.05 17.81
CA THR A 157 0.60 -6.94 18.21
C THR A 157 -0.29 -5.74 18.48
N VAL A 158 -0.41 -5.39 19.74
CA VAL A 158 -1.03 -4.16 20.20
C VAL A 158 -0.01 -3.05 20.02
N GLU A 159 -0.33 -2.10 19.15
CA GLU A 159 0.47 -0.89 18.98
C GLU A 159 0.58 -0.15 20.32
N SER A 160 1.78 0.37 20.65
CA SER A 160 1.97 1.14 21.87
C SER A 160 1.00 2.33 21.93
N LEU A 161 0.62 2.82 23.11
CA LEU A 161 -0.05 4.12 23.20
C LEU A 161 0.88 5.25 22.72
N LEU A 162 0.32 6.42 22.40
CA LEU A 162 1.15 7.55 21.95
C LEU A 162 1.97 8.18 23.07
N PHE A 163 1.46 8.18 24.30
CA PHE A 163 2.10 8.70 25.51
C PHE A 163 1.38 8.17 26.76
N SER A 164 2.03 8.20 27.91
CA SER A 164 1.38 7.89 29.19
C SER A 164 0.51 9.04 29.71
N PRO A 165 -0.80 8.82 29.96
CA PRO A 165 -1.70 9.82 30.56
C PRO A 165 -1.50 10.01 32.07
N ALA A 166 -0.75 9.14 32.74
CA ALA A 166 -0.47 9.23 34.18
C ALA A 166 0.89 9.89 34.50
N ALA A 167 1.84 9.89 33.56
CA ALA A 167 3.17 10.45 33.77
C ALA A 167 3.22 11.95 33.50
N ASN A 168 3.92 12.71 34.35
CA ASN A 168 4.15 14.14 34.12
C ASN A 168 5.24 14.41 33.08
N GLU A 169 6.20 13.50 32.98
CA GLU A 169 7.23 13.52 31.95
C GLU A 169 6.83 12.54 30.86
N THR A 170 6.57 13.04 29.65
CA THR A 170 6.23 12.22 28.48
C THR A 170 7.39 12.20 27.50
N GLN A 171 7.49 11.17 26.66
CA GLN A 171 8.59 11.04 25.69
C GLN A 171 8.70 12.20 24.69
N ASN A 172 7.62 12.96 24.48
CA ASN A 172 7.62 14.17 23.64
C ASN A 172 8.46 15.33 24.23
N GLN A 173 8.96 15.20 25.47
CA GLN A 173 9.73 16.23 26.18
C GLN A 173 11.26 16.02 26.11
N ALA A 174 11.74 14.94 25.50
CA ALA A 174 13.14 14.54 25.58
C ALA A 174 14.03 15.17 24.48
N ILE A 175 14.30 16.47 24.58
CA ILE A 175 15.59 17.03 24.14
C ILE A 175 16.32 17.51 25.38
N VAL A 176 17.39 16.79 25.75
CA VAL A 176 18.24 17.12 26.91
C VAL A 176 18.69 18.59 26.81
N GLY A 177 18.29 19.41 27.79
CA GLY A 177 18.67 20.82 27.88
C GLY A 177 17.68 21.83 27.29
N GLN A 178 16.52 21.41 26.77
CA GLN A 178 15.44 22.33 26.37
C GLN A 178 14.21 22.20 27.28
N LEU A 179 13.62 23.34 27.65
CA LEU A 179 12.32 23.35 28.35
C LEU A 179 11.23 22.83 27.41
N PRO A 180 10.35 21.92 27.87
CA PRO A 180 9.21 21.46 27.07
C PRO A 180 8.35 22.65 26.62
N SER A 181 8.13 22.78 25.30
CA SER A 181 7.34 23.88 24.73
C SER A 181 5.97 23.47 24.20
N ASP A 182 5.60 22.20 24.43
CA ASP A 182 4.36 21.55 24.00
C ASP A 182 4.01 20.40 24.96
N MET A 183 2.78 19.93 24.93
CA MET A 183 2.26 18.81 25.75
C MET A 183 1.23 18.01 24.93
N PRO A 184 0.88 16.77 25.30
CA PRO A 184 -0.14 16.01 24.59
C PRO A 184 -1.57 16.46 24.88
N ALA A 185 -2.52 15.98 24.06
CA ALA A 185 -3.96 16.12 24.26
C ALA A 185 -4.70 14.79 24.07
N ILE A 186 -5.79 14.58 24.80
CA ILE A 186 -6.72 13.47 24.65
C ILE A 186 -8.10 14.04 24.30
N PHE A 187 -8.73 13.47 23.30
CA PHE A 187 -10.11 13.74 22.92
C PHE A 187 -10.96 12.57 23.38
N ALA A 188 -11.43 12.58 24.63
CA ALA A 188 -12.14 11.45 25.22
C ALA A 188 -13.65 11.54 24.95
N PRO A 189 -14.26 10.60 24.21
CA PRO A 189 -15.71 10.53 24.08
C PRO A 189 -16.37 10.23 25.42
N ASP A 190 -17.54 10.83 25.65
CA ASP A 190 -18.37 10.53 26.81
C ASP A 190 -18.99 9.13 26.71
N ASN A 191 -19.51 8.65 27.84
CA ASN A 191 -20.11 7.32 27.93
C ASN A 191 -21.30 7.11 26.97
N GLU A 192 -22.10 8.15 26.71
CA GLU A 192 -23.26 8.03 25.82
C GLU A 192 -22.80 7.84 24.38
N SER A 193 -21.83 8.64 23.92
CA SER A 193 -21.25 8.53 22.59
C SER A 193 -20.51 7.21 22.41
N MET A 194 -19.78 6.73 23.43
CA MET A 194 -19.14 5.42 23.39
C MET A 194 -20.15 4.28 23.30
N GLN A 195 -21.29 4.36 23.98
CA GLN A 195 -22.36 3.36 23.90
C GLN A 195 -23.02 3.38 22.52
N GLN A 196 -23.39 4.56 22.02
CA GLN A 196 -23.98 4.70 20.68
C GLN A 196 -23.04 4.16 19.60
N TYR A 197 -21.75 4.44 19.73
CA TYR A 197 -20.75 3.97 18.77
C TYR A 197 -20.58 2.46 18.79
N ILE A 198 -20.40 1.82 19.96
CA ILE A 198 -20.21 0.37 19.98
C ILE A 198 -21.43 -0.37 19.44
N GLU A 199 -22.65 0.11 19.67
CA GLU A 199 -23.89 -0.52 19.18
C GLU A 199 -24.10 -0.38 17.67
N ASN A 200 -23.59 0.69 17.04
CA ASN A 200 -23.99 1.08 15.68
C ASN A 200 -22.82 1.21 14.68
N SER A 201 -21.60 0.81 15.06
CA SER A 201 -20.40 0.98 14.23
C SER A 201 -19.82 -0.35 13.74
N PHE A 202 -18.60 -0.27 13.19
CA PHE A 202 -17.73 -1.41 12.95
C PHE A 202 -17.68 -2.38 14.14
N LEU A 203 -17.76 -1.89 15.38
CA LEU A 203 -17.66 -2.71 16.60
C LEU A 203 -18.97 -3.35 17.09
N SER A 204 -20.08 -3.22 16.35
CA SER A 204 -21.43 -3.70 16.72
C SER A 204 -21.59 -5.19 17.04
N GLU A 205 -20.61 -6.03 16.69
CA GLU A 205 -20.60 -7.45 17.08
C GLU A 205 -20.18 -7.66 18.54
N TYR A 206 -19.53 -6.67 19.17
CA TYR A 206 -19.07 -6.74 20.56
C TYR A 206 -20.15 -6.14 21.47
N PRO A 207 -20.66 -6.89 22.46
CA PRO A 207 -21.74 -6.41 23.31
C PRO A 207 -21.32 -5.29 24.27
N LEU A 208 -20.03 -5.24 24.63
CA LEU A 208 -19.44 -4.30 25.59
C LEU A 208 -18.01 -3.96 25.17
N TRP A 209 -17.52 -2.79 25.59
CA TRP A 209 -16.14 -2.36 25.34
C TRP A 209 -15.08 -3.33 25.87
N ASP A 210 -15.37 -3.99 27.00
CA ASP A 210 -14.50 -5.03 27.57
C ASP A 210 -14.37 -6.26 26.65
N SER A 211 -15.35 -6.51 25.78
CA SER A 211 -15.34 -7.63 24.83
C SER A 211 -14.60 -7.33 23.53
N VAL A 212 -14.23 -6.07 23.27
CA VAL A 212 -13.46 -5.67 22.08
C VAL A 212 -12.03 -6.19 22.23
N PRO A 213 -11.44 -6.88 21.24
CA PRO A 213 -10.03 -7.30 21.27
C PRO A 213 -9.04 -6.14 21.51
N ASP A 214 -7.94 -6.39 22.24
CA ASP A 214 -7.04 -5.30 22.65
C ASP A 214 -6.33 -4.61 21.46
N ASP A 215 -6.11 -5.29 20.34
CA ASP A 215 -5.55 -4.68 19.13
C ASP A 215 -6.51 -3.65 18.50
N LEU A 216 -7.81 -3.98 18.46
CA LEU A 216 -8.84 -3.03 18.03
C LEU A 216 -9.03 -1.91 19.06
N ALA A 217 -9.07 -2.24 20.35
CA ALA A 217 -9.19 -1.26 21.41
C ALA A 217 -8.02 -0.27 21.44
N ALA A 218 -6.79 -0.72 21.20
CA ALA A 218 -5.63 0.16 21.12
C ALA A 218 -5.70 1.09 19.91
N LYS A 219 -6.14 0.62 18.74
CA LYS A 219 -6.39 1.48 17.57
C LYS A 219 -7.43 2.56 17.90
N PHE A 220 -8.50 2.20 18.60
CA PHE A 220 -9.52 3.14 19.05
C PHE A 220 -8.96 4.20 20.01
N VAL A 221 -8.27 3.78 21.07
CA VAL A 221 -7.68 4.70 22.05
C VAL A 221 -6.64 5.61 21.40
N ARG A 222 -5.76 5.06 20.55
CA ARG A 222 -4.72 5.84 19.84
C ARG A 222 -5.32 6.90 18.92
N THR A 223 -6.44 6.62 18.24
CA THR A 223 -7.15 7.63 17.46
C THR A 223 -7.50 8.84 18.31
N HIS A 224 -7.84 8.66 19.59
CA HIS A 224 -8.24 9.73 20.51
C HIS A 224 -7.08 10.40 21.25
N MET A 225 -5.83 10.01 20.98
CA MET A 225 -4.63 10.62 21.56
C MET A 225 -3.92 11.50 20.53
N LYS A 226 -3.37 12.64 20.97
CA LYS A 226 -2.64 13.60 20.13
C LYS A 226 -1.35 14.03 20.80
N ARG A 227 -0.25 14.04 20.05
CA ARG A 227 1.08 14.35 20.59
C ARG A 227 1.28 15.83 20.91
N SER A 228 0.48 16.71 20.32
CA SER A 228 0.64 18.16 20.40
C SER A 228 -0.65 18.87 20.77
N PHE A 229 -0.60 19.60 21.89
CA PHE A 229 -1.60 20.53 22.37
C PHE A 229 -1.73 21.71 21.41
N LEU A 230 -0.61 22.16 20.84
CA LEU A 230 -0.60 23.27 19.88
C LEU A 230 -1.36 22.94 18.59
N ASN A 231 -1.38 21.67 18.17
CA ASN A 231 -2.21 21.21 17.07
C ASN A 231 -3.66 20.94 17.48
N ALA A 232 -3.95 20.90 18.78
CA ALA A 232 -5.27 20.64 19.37
C ALA A 232 -5.86 21.89 20.06
N LEU A 233 -5.44 23.09 19.67
CA LEU A 233 -6.04 24.34 20.16
C LEU A 233 -7.49 24.44 19.70
N PRO A 234 -8.41 25.02 20.51
CA PRO A 234 -9.83 25.07 20.17
C PRO A 234 -10.12 25.62 18.76
N THR A 235 -9.47 26.70 18.33
CA THR A 235 -9.68 27.29 17.00
C THR A 235 -9.11 26.45 15.83
N ARG A 236 -8.43 25.33 16.13
CA ARG A 236 -7.81 24.43 15.15
C ARG A 236 -8.51 23.08 15.05
N ILE A 237 -9.42 22.75 15.98
CA ILE A 237 -10.06 21.42 16.08
C ILE A 237 -10.71 21.00 14.75
N ASP A 238 -11.49 21.89 14.14
CA ASP A 238 -12.20 21.64 12.87
C ASP A 238 -11.27 21.37 11.67
N ASN A 239 -9.98 21.68 11.78
CA ASN A 239 -8.99 21.53 10.71
C ASN A 239 -7.84 20.61 11.13
N MET A 240 -8.06 19.78 12.15
CA MET A 240 -7.05 18.83 12.60
C MET A 240 -6.83 17.77 11.53
N VAL A 241 -5.56 17.58 11.20
CA VAL A 241 -5.12 16.57 10.25
C VAL A 241 -4.26 15.53 10.94
N ASP A 242 -4.29 14.31 10.42
CA ASP A 242 -3.45 13.22 10.91
C ASP A 242 -1.97 13.51 10.64
N ASP A 243 -1.13 13.36 11.67
CA ASP A 243 0.31 13.65 11.62
C ASP A 243 1.07 12.82 10.57
N VAL A 244 0.47 11.76 10.03
CA VAL A 244 1.09 10.87 9.04
C VAL A 244 0.68 11.23 7.62
N LYS A 245 -0.62 11.48 7.36
CA LYS A 245 -1.16 11.70 6.01
C LYS A 245 -1.50 13.14 5.65
N GLY A 246 -1.82 13.95 6.64
CA GLY A 246 -2.49 15.23 6.40
C GLY A 246 -3.98 15.11 6.08
N ASP A 247 -4.57 13.90 6.17
CA ASP A 247 -6.02 13.71 6.02
C ASP A 247 -6.75 14.36 7.21
N ASP A 248 -7.92 14.94 6.95
CA ASP A 248 -8.84 15.42 7.99
C ASP A 248 -9.19 14.28 8.97
N MET A 249 -9.06 14.56 10.27
CA MET A 249 -9.31 13.58 11.32
C MET A 249 -10.80 13.45 11.68
N GLY A 250 -11.64 14.42 11.31
CA GLY A 250 -13.08 14.44 11.60
C GLY A 250 -13.44 14.92 13.00
N TYR A 251 -12.54 15.61 13.71
CA TYR A 251 -12.89 16.31 14.95
C TYR A 251 -13.64 17.60 14.62
N THR A 252 -14.65 17.93 15.42
CA THR A 252 -15.36 19.21 15.33
C THR A 252 -15.39 19.89 16.69
N LEU A 253 -15.23 21.20 16.71
CA LEU A 253 -15.32 22.02 17.91
C LEU A 253 -16.73 21.99 18.51
N GLU A 254 -17.77 21.82 17.67
CA GLU A 254 -19.16 21.66 18.11
C GLU A 254 -19.34 20.45 19.03
N ASN A 255 -18.57 19.38 18.80
CA ASN A 255 -18.67 18.15 19.60
C ASN A 255 -17.86 18.21 20.91
N VAL A 256 -17.16 19.31 21.18
CA VAL A 256 -16.40 19.50 22.43
C VAL A 256 -17.32 20.06 23.50
N VAL A 257 -17.61 19.26 24.53
CA VAL A 257 -18.51 19.65 25.63
C VAL A 257 -17.76 20.14 26.88
N ASP A 258 -16.51 19.73 27.07
CA ASP A 258 -15.64 20.20 28.16
C ASP A 258 -14.15 20.17 27.75
N ALA A 259 -13.34 21.00 28.39
CA ALA A 259 -11.90 21.09 28.18
C ALA A 259 -11.16 21.32 29.51
N GLN A 260 -10.26 20.40 29.86
CA GLN A 260 -9.48 20.47 31.11
C GLN A 260 -7.98 20.45 30.84
N ILE A 261 -7.31 21.57 31.13
CA ILE A 261 -5.85 21.60 31.23
C ILE A 261 -5.44 20.82 32.49
N CYS A 262 -4.75 19.72 32.26
CA CYS A 262 -4.15 18.87 33.28
C CYS A 262 -2.68 19.22 33.45
N ARG A 263 -2.03 18.73 34.51
CA ARG A 263 -0.59 19.01 34.72
C ARG A 263 0.28 18.47 33.58
N ASN A 264 -0.13 17.36 32.95
CA ASN A 264 0.66 16.65 31.94
C ASN A 264 0.07 16.67 30.53
N GLY A 265 -0.95 17.48 30.27
CA GLY A 265 -1.61 17.58 28.97
C GLY A 265 -2.99 18.22 29.03
N LEU A 266 -3.77 18.05 27.98
CA LEU A 266 -5.16 18.52 27.87
C LEU A 266 -6.11 17.34 27.66
N VAL A 267 -7.26 17.35 28.33
CA VAL A 267 -8.37 16.44 28.03
C VAL A 267 -9.55 17.24 27.52
N TYR A 268 -10.03 16.93 26.32
CA TYR A 268 -11.35 17.31 25.83
C TYR A 268 -12.34 16.19 26.11
N THR A 269 -13.53 16.52 26.57
CA THR A 269 -14.68 15.61 26.58
C THR A 269 -15.48 15.83 25.29
N LEU A 270 -15.79 14.76 24.57
CA LEU A 270 -16.57 14.80 23.33
C LEU A 270 -17.94 14.16 23.52
N ASN A 271 -18.97 14.74 22.89
CA ASN A 271 -20.28 14.10 22.72
C ASN A 271 -20.38 13.33 21.39
N ASP A 272 -19.24 12.97 20.79
CA ASP A 272 -19.14 12.18 19.57
C ASP A 272 -17.89 11.29 19.60
N VAL A 273 -17.84 10.27 18.75
CA VAL A 273 -16.71 9.36 18.57
C VAL A 273 -16.07 9.58 17.21
N VAL A 274 -14.75 9.83 17.21
CA VAL A 274 -13.97 9.84 15.97
C VAL A 274 -13.53 8.42 15.65
N ASP A 275 -14.14 7.84 14.62
CA ASP A 275 -13.87 6.47 14.17
C ASP A 275 -12.44 6.32 13.59
N PRO A 276 -11.62 5.37 14.10
CA PRO A 276 -10.35 4.99 13.48
C PRO A 276 -10.45 4.73 11.97
N ARG A 277 -9.47 5.22 11.20
CA ARG A 277 -9.44 5.01 9.73
C ARG A 277 -9.49 3.53 9.35
N ASP A 278 -8.79 2.69 10.09
CA ASP A 278 -8.72 1.25 9.86
C ASP A 278 -10.10 0.57 9.91
N PHE A 279 -11.08 1.15 10.61
CA PHE A 279 -12.42 0.57 10.80
C PHE A 279 -13.42 0.98 9.72
N LYS A 280 -13.09 2.04 8.96
CA LYS A 280 -13.98 2.65 7.96
C LYS A 280 -13.41 2.70 6.55
N THR A 281 -12.34 1.96 6.31
CA THR A 281 -11.64 1.90 5.01
C THR A 281 -11.57 0.46 4.51
N VAL A 282 -11.12 0.26 3.27
CA VAL A 282 -11.06 -1.05 2.60
C VAL A 282 -10.26 -2.11 3.37
N VAL A 283 -9.46 -1.74 4.37
CA VAL A 283 -8.77 -2.69 5.24
C VAL A 283 -9.64 -3.24 6.38
N ALA A 284 -10.76 -2.60 6.73
CA ALA A 284 -11.58 -2.95 7.89
C ALA A 284 -12.03 -4.43 7.89
N PRO A 285 -12.45 -5.03 6.77
CA PRO A 285 -12.84 -6.44 6.76
C PRO A 285 -11.69 -7.41 7.11
N LEU A 286 -10.42 -7.02 6.93
CA LEU A 286 -9.26 -7.85 7.27
C LEU A 286 -9.08 -8.02 8.79
N LEU A 287 -9.47 -7.01 9.56
CA LEU A 287 -9.22 -6.95 11.00
C LEU A 287 -10.07 -7.95 11.79
N LYS A 288 -11.21 -8.38 11.23
CA LYS A 288 -12.18 -9.27 11.87
C LYS A 288 -12.26 -10.66 11.25
N ASN A 289 -11.56 -10.89 10.13
CA ASN A 289 -11.71 -12.13 9.37
C ASN A 289 -10.53 -13.09 9.62
N PRO A 290 -10.74 -14.18 10.41
CA PRO A 290 -9.69 -15.14 10.72
C PRO A 290 -9.27 -15.99 9.52
N ALA A 291 -10.02 -15.97 8.42
CA ALA A 291 -9.71 -16.71 7.20
C ALA A 291 -8.84 -15.91 6.21
N THR A 292 -8.40 -14.70 6.57
CA THR A 292 -7.60 -13.81 5.71
C THR A 292 -6.32 -13.33 6.40
N ARG A 293 -5.75 -14.12 7.31
CA ARG A 293 -4.61 -13.73 8.16
C ARG A 293 -3.33 -13.54 7.37
N ILE A 294 -3.13 -14.30 6.29
CA ILE A 294 -1.95 -14.13 5.43
C ILE A 294 -1.99 -12.76 4.76
N PHE A 295 -3.15 -12.39 4.20
CA PHE A 295 -3.35 -11.11 3.54
C PHE A 295 -3.33 -9.95 4.54
N ASN A 296 -3.98 -10.11 5.70
CA ASN A 296 -3.95 -9.13 6.79
C ASN A 296 -2.51 -8.85 7.29
N TRP A 297 -1.70 -9.90 7.45
CA TRP A 297 -0.31 -9.76 7.89
C TRP A 297 0.51 -8.92 6.91
N ILE A 298 0.48 -9.21 5.60
CA ILE A 298 1.29 -8.46 4.63
C ILE A 298 0.80 -7.02 4.42
N ILE A 299 -0.50 -6.75 4.61
CA ILE A 299 -1.04 -5.37 4.55
C ILE A 299 -0.50 -4.52 5.72
N ASN A 300 -0.35 -5.12 6.90
CA ASN A 300 0.11 -4.44 8.12
C ASN A 300 1.61 -4.59 8.41
N GLU A 301 2.33 -5.40 7.62
CA GLU A 301 3.77 -5.60 7.76
C GLU A 301 4.55 -4.30 7.51
N SER A 302 5.21 -3.80 8.54
CA SER A 302 5.84 -2.47 8.55
C SER A 302 7.34 -2.48 8.83
N SER A 303 7.99 -3.65 8.82
CA SER A 303 9.41 -3.78 9.23
C SER A 303 10.31 -2.68 8.63
N ASN A 304 10.97 -1.96 9.55
CA ASN A 304 11.92 -0.88 9.30
C ASN A 304 11.38 0.32 8.49
N ASN A 305 10.08 0.64 8.52
CA ASN A 305 9.50 1.82 7.87
C ASN A 305 9.74 1.93 6.33
N THR A 306 10.29 0.87 5.73
CA THR A 306 10.85 0.85 4.37
C THR A 306 10.31 -0.30 3.53
N ALA A 307 9.81 -1.38 4.15
CA ALA A 307 9.48 -2.59 3.43
C ALA A 307 8.18 -2.47 2.61
N LEU A 308 7.04 -2.14 3.23
CA LEU A 308 5.74 -2.04 2.55
C LEU A 308 4.81 -1.10 3.34
N LYS A 309 4.19 -0.13 2.67
CA LYS A 309 3.25 0.82 3.29
C LYS A 309 1.82 0.59 2.79
N PHE A 310 1.40 -0.67 2.73
CA PHE A 310 0.08 -1.02 2.17
C PHE A 310 -1.07 -0.54 3.06
N ASN A 311 -1.05 -0.83 4.36
CA ASN A 311 -2.06 -0.28 5.29
C ASN A 311 -2.12 1.25 5.14
N TYR A 312 -0.99 1.94 5.27
CA TYR A 312 -0.89 3.38 5.07
C TYR A 312 -1.47 3.86 3.72
N TYR A 313 -1.26 3.12 2.64
CA TYR A 313 -1.81 3.47 1.33
C TYR A 313 -3.33 3.27 1.27
N LEU A 314 -3.81 2.13 1.76
CA LEU A 314 -5.20 1.68 1.68
C LEU A 314 -6.12 2.32 2.73
N THR A 315 -5.59 3.02 3.72
CA THR A 315 -6.36 3.76 4.73
C THR A 315 -6.52 5.25 4.41
N SER A 316 -6.01 5.71 3.26
CA SER A 316 -6.24 7.08 2.76
C SER A 316 -7.71 7.27 2.42
N LEU A 317 -8.32 8.34 2.96
CA LEU A 317 -9.72 8.69 2.68
C LEU A 317 -9.88 9.52 1.40
N GLU A 318 -8.81 10.14 0.92
CA GLU A 318 -8.80 10.93 -0.33
C GLU A 318 -8.83 10.05 -1.59
N ASN A 319 -8.36 8.81 -1.48
CA ASN A 319 -8.27 7.87 -2.60
C ASN A 319 -9.34 6.79 -2.50
N LYS A 320 -9.90 6.38 -3.64
CA LYS A 320 -10.81 5.23 -3.72
C LYS A 320 -10.07 3.98 -4.17
N PHE A 321 -10.47 2.82 -3.65
CA PHE A 321 -9.86 1.54 -3.96
C PHE A 321 -10.89 0.45 -4.27
N SER A 322 -10.54 -0.48 -5.15
CA SER A 322 -11.20 -1.78 -5.24
C SER A 322 -10.21 -2.85 -4.76
N LEU A 323 -10.45 -3.39 -3.57
CA LEU A 323 -9.56 -4.36 -2.91
C LEU A 323 -10.11 -5.78 -3.02
N PHE A 324 -9.28 -6.71 -3.48
CA PHE A 324 -9.63 -8.12 -3.62
C PHE A 324 -8.96 -8.93 -2.52
N ILE A 325 -9.71 -9.44 -1.55
CA ILE A 325 -9.13 -10.18 -0.42
C ILE A 325 -9.33 -11.68 -0.64
N PRO A 326 -8.27 -12.44 -0.91
CA PRO A 326 -8.38 -13.89 -1.03
C PRO A 326 -8.37 -14.59 0.33
N LEU A 327 -9.08 -15.72 0.44
CA LEU A 327 -8.98 -16.61 1.59
C LEU A 327 -7.58 -17.23 1.71
N ASP A 328 -7.14 -17.47 2.95
CA ASP A 328 -5.85 -18.08 3.28
C ASP A 328 -5.65 -19.45 2.63
N SER A 329 -6.74 -20.23 2.48
CA SER A 329 -6.73 -21.55 1.83
C SER A 329 -6.17 -21.52 0.39
N SER A 330 -6.25 -20.36 -0.27
CA SER A 330 -5.77 -20.17 -1.64
C SER A 330 -4.26 -20.07 -1.77
N PHE A 331 -3.54 -19.82 -0.66
CA PHE A 331 -2.08 -19.74 -0.65
C PHE A 331 -1.38 -21.08 -0.44
N SER A 332 -2.11 -22.19 -0.59
CA SER A 332 -1.62 -23.54 -0.33
C SER A 332 -0.67 -24.10 -1.39
N ALA A 333 -0.66 -23.52 -2.60
CA ALA A 333 0.09 -24.02 -3.76
C ALA A 333 0.46 -22.91 -4.76
N TYR A 334 0.99 -21.77 -4.30
CA TYR A 334 1.43 -20.65 -5.14
C TYR A 334 2.61 -21.06 -6.04
N PRO A 335 2.49 -20.99 -7.38
CA PRO A 335 3.62 -21.25 -8.28
C PRO A 335 4.68 -20.15 -8.15
N ASP A 336 5.83 -20.42 -7.52
CA ASP A 336 6.88 -19.41 -7.33
C ASP A 336 7.54 -19.07 -8.68
N PRO A 337 7.37 -17.85 -9.23
CA PRO A 337 7.95 -17.46 -10.52
C PRO A 337 9.46 -17.68 -10.61
N VAL A 338 10.21 -17.50 -9.51
CA VAL A 338 11.67 -17.66 -9.48
C VAL A 338 12.08 -19.11 -9.73
N ASN A 339 11.23 -20.07 -9.35
CA ASN A 339 11.44 -21.49 -9.63
C ASN A 339 10.72 -21.97 -10.89
N GLN A 340 10.17 -21.06 -11.70
CA GLN A 340 9.59 -21.39 -12.99
C GLN A 340 10.56 -21.25 -14.17
N SER A 341 11.80 -20.82 -13.94
CA SER A 341 12.75 -20.56 -15.03
C SER A 341 13.12 -21.81 -15.84
N SER A 342 13.40 -21.65 -17.13
CA SER A 342 13.78 -22.74 -18.04
C SER A 342 15.03 -23.52 -17.56
N ALA A 343 15.91 -22.86 -16.81
CA ALA A 343 17.09 -23.48 -16.19
C ALA A 343 16.78 -24.29 -14.92
N THR A 344 15.59 -24.12 -14.32
CA THR A 344 15.18 -24.85 -13.12
C THR A 344 14.69 -26.23 -13.50
N LEU A 345 15.46 -27.27 -13.14
CA LEU A 345 15.15 -28.68 -13.43
C LEU A 345 13.86 -29.16 -12.76
N GLU A 346 13.66 -28.82 -11.50
CA GLU A 346 12.44 -29.15 -10.73
C GLU A 346 11.71 -27.88 -10.35
N LYS A 347 10.58 -27.62 -11.01
CA LYS A 347 9.73 -26.49 -10.70
C LYS A 347 9.14 -26.64 -9.30
N LYS A 348 9.03 -25.52 -8.57
CA LYS A 348 8.59 -25.50 -7.18
C LYS A 348 7.37 -24.62 -7.01
N LYS A 349 6.56 -24.95 -6.00
CA LYS A 349 5.47 -24.13 -5.49
C LYS A 349 5.77 -23.74 -4.05
N MET A 350 5.03 -22.77 -3.54
CA MET A 350 5.08 -22.33 -2.14
C MET A 350 3.71 -22.51 -1.51
N ARG A 351 3.70 -23.09 -0.31
CA ARG A 351 2.58 -23.02 0.61
C ARG A 351 2.87 -21.92 1.61
N PHE A 352 2.14 -20.81 1.56
CA PHE A 352 2.16 -19.85 2.65
C PHE A 352 1.18 -20.27 3.73
N PHE A 353 1.55 -19.99 4.97
CA PHE A 353 0.69 -20.23 6.13
C PHE A 353 1.07 -19.22 7.22
N PHE A 354 0.10 -18.87 8.05
CA PHE A 354 0.38 -18.10 9.25
C PHE A 354 0.99 -19.04 10.30
N ASP A 355 2.21 -18.75 10.75
CA ASP A 355 2.92 -19.53 11.77
C ASP A 355 2.43 -19.07 13.16
N GLU A 356 1.64 -19.91 13.82
CA GLU A 356 1.03 -19.56 15.11
C GLU A 356 2.03 -19.40 16.23
N ASP A 357 3.20 -20.05 16.18
CA ASP A 357 4.17 -19.92 17.26
C ASP A 357 5.01 -18.64 17.09
N LYS A 358 5.26 -18.25 15.84
CA LYS A 358 6.12 -17.11 15.51
C LYS A 358 5.37 -15.84 15.14
N LYS A 359 4.04 -15.92 14.96
CA LYS A 359 3.14 -14.81 14.66
C LYS A 359 3.51 -14.01 13.41
N HIS A 360 3.99 -14.72 12.39
CA HIS A 360 4.25 -14.15 11.08
C HIS A 360 3.89 -15.15 9.98
N VAL A 361 3.74 -14.66 8.75
CA VAL A 361 3.58 -15.57 7.61
C VAL A 361 4.91 -16.27 7.33
N ASN A 362 4.82 -17.58 7.13
CA ASN A 362 5.93 -18.45 6.78
C ASN A 362 5.58 -19.24 5.52
N TYR A 363 6.54 -19.99 4.98
CA TYR A 363 6.31 -20.79 3.79
C TYR A 363 7.00 -22.15 3.83
N ILE A 364 6.45 -23.10 3.07
CA ILE A 364 7.05 -24.40 2.76
C ILE A 364 7.23 -24.49 1.25
N SER A 365 8.41 -24.91 0.81
CA SER A 365 8.65 -25.26 -0.59
C SER A 365 8.03 -26.62 -0.91
N LEU A 366 7.25 -26.65 -1.99
CA LEU A 366 6.60 -27.84 -2.52
C LEU A 366 7.19 -28.20 -3.90
N ASN A 367 7.18 -29.48 -4.24
CA ASN A 367 7.37 -29.90 -5.63
C ASN A 367 6.10 -29.62 -6.46
N ASN A 368 6.11 -30.02 -7.73
CA ASN A 368 4.96 -29.84 -8.62
C ASN A 368 3.72 -30.66 -8.22
N THR A 369 3.89 -31.83 -7.59
CA THR A 369 2.78 -32.68 -7.11
C THR A 369 2.14 -32.13 -5.83
N GLY A 370 2.79 -31.17 -5.16
CA GLY A 370 2.29 -30.53 -3.95
C GLY A 370 2.87 -31.12 -2.65
N ASP A 371 3.84 -32.02 -2.76
CA ASP A 371 4.53 -32.60 -1.61
C ASP A 371 5.60 -31.64 -1.09
N SER A 372 5.74 -31.60 0.23
CA SER A 372 6.79 -30.84 0.90
C SER A 372 8.17 -31.42 0.56
N ILE A 373 9.07 -30.56 0.09
CA ILE A 373 10.44 -30.94 -0.25
C ILE A 373 11.50 -30.34 0.69
N ALA A 374 11.07 -29.51 1.64
CA ALA A 374 11.93 -28.92 2.65
C ALA A 374 11.15 -28.67 3.94
N ALA A 375 11.85 -28.60 5.07
CA ALA A 375 11.27 -28.07 6.30
C ALA A 375 10.93 -26.58 6.12
N PRO A 376 9.95 -26.03 6.88
CA PRO A 376 9.65 -24.60 6.86
C PRO A 376 10.92 -23.79 7.18
N ALA A 377 11.36 -22.97 6.23
CA ALA A 377 12.50 -22.07 6.41
C ALA A 377 12.00 -20.63 6.27
N TYR A 378 12.02 -19.88 7.37
CA TYR A 378 11.61 -18.49 7.33
C TYR A 378 12.71 -17.65 6.69
N ASN A 379 12.38 -17.05 5.55
CA ASN A 379 13.14 -15.97 4.95
C ASN A 379 12.19 -14.80 4.70
N ALA A 380 12.33 -13.77 5.54
CA ALA A 380 11.45 -12.61 5.53
C ALA A 380 11.44 -11.89 4.17
N ASP A 381 12.59 -11.81 3.50
CA ASP A 381 12.72 -11.13 2.21
C ASP A 381 11.97 -11.90 1.11
N VAL A 382 12.04 -13.25 1.14
CA VAL A 382 11.32 -14.10 0.18
C VAL A 382 9.82 -14.00 0.39
N VAL A 383 9.34 -14.12 1.64
CA VAL A 383 7.91 -14.00 1.99
C VAL A 383 7.38 -12.64 1.55
N ARG A 384 8.05 -11.55 1.95
CA ARG A 384 7.66 -10.18 1.59
C ARG A 384 7.69 -9.97 0.08
N ASN A 385 8.71 -10.45 -0.63
CA ASN A 385 8.80 -10.26 -2.07
C ASN A 385 7.65 -10.92 -2.83
N ARG A 386 7.28 -12.16 -2.48
CA ARG A 386 6.19 -12.87 -3.15
C ARG A 386 4.81 -12.35 -2.75
N LEU A 387 4.57 -12.13 -1.47
CA LEU A 387 3.28 -11.59 -1.02
C LEU A 387 3.08 -10.14 -1.48
N LYS A 388 4.14 -9.32 -1.58
CA LYS A 388 4.06 -8.00 -2.20
C LYS A 388 3.55 -8.08 -3.64
N ASP A 389 4.13 -8.99 -4.43
CA ASP A 389 3.69 -9.18 -5.82
C ASP A 389 2.20 -9.51 -5.85
N ILE A 390 1.76 -10.47 -5.03
CA ILE A 390 0.35 -10.86 -4.93
C ILE A 390 -0.52 -9.67 -4.51
N VAL A 391 -0.18 -8.95 -3.44
CA VAL A 391 -0.99 -7.83 -2.93
C VAL A 391 -1.11 -6.70 -3.96
N ASP A 392 -0.02 -6.34 -4.64
CA ASP A 392 -0.06 -5.32 -5.70
C ASP A 392 -1.04 -5.70 -6.83
N HIS A 393 -1.31 -7.00 -7.04
CA HIS A 393 -2.29 -7.51 -8.00
C HIS A 393 -3.71 -7.65 -7.46
N HIS A 394 -3.90 -7.42 -6.18
CA HIS A 394 -5.19 -7.47 -5.51
C HIS A 394 -5.69 -6.07 -5.12
N ILE A 395 -4.97 -5.03 -5.52
CA ILE A 395 -5.35 -3.63 -5.31
C ILE A 395 -5.61 -3.00 -6.68
N VAL A 396 -6.79 -2.44 -6.87
CA VAL A 396 -7.12 -1.55 -7.99
C VAL A 396 -7.33 -0.15 -7.43
N VAL A 397 -6.72 0.85 -8.06
CA VAL A 397 -6.90 2.26 -7.69
C VAL A 397 -8.12 2.79 -8.42
N GLY A 398 -9.08 3.33 -7.67
CA GLY A 398 -10.39 3.72 -8.17
C GLY A 398 -11.48 2.68 -7.95
N GLU A 399 -12.70 3.07 -8.30
CA GLU A 399 -13.88 2.22 -8.26
C GLU A 399 -14.14 1.60 -9.64
N ARG A 400 -14.77 0.43 -9.64
CA ARG A 400 -15.18 -0.21 -10.89
C ARG A 400 -16.39 0.52 -11.49
N SER A 401 -16.28 0.90 -12.75
CA SER A 401 -17.42 1.41 -13.51
C SER A 401 -18.36 0.29 -13.96
N PRO A 402 -19.70 0.50 -14.02
CA PRO A 402 -20.63 -0.45 -14.61
C PRO A 402 -20.22 -0.85 -16.03
N GLY A 403 -20.30 -2.15 -16.35
CA GLY A 403 -19.93 -2.69 -17.67
C GLY A 403 -18.43 -2.93 -17.88
N GLN A 404 -17.54 -2.35 -17.05
CA GLN A 404 -16.09 -2.53 -17.19
C GLN A 404 -15.69 -4.02 -17.13
N LYS A 405 -14.96 -4.48 -18.16
CA LYS A 405 -14.54 -5.87 -18.33
C LYS A 405 -13.10 -6.13 -17.89
N PHE A 406 -12.25 -5.11 -17.88
CA PHE A 406 -10.87 -5.22 -17.41
C PHE A 406 -10.54 -4.11 -16.40
N LEU A 407 -9.91 -4.49 -15.29
CA LEU A 407 -9.39 -3.59 -14.25
C LEU A 407 -7.87 -3.62 -14.24
N GLN A 408 -7.23 -2.47 -14.10
CA GLN A 408 -5.78 -2.41 -13.89
C GLN A 408 -5.45 -2.37 -12.40
N THR A 409 -4.61 -3.29 -11.98
CA THR A 409 -4.11 -3.38 -10.61
C THR A 409 -2.96 -2.40 -10.38
N LYS A 410 -2.70 -2.06 -9.12
CA LYS A 410 -1.55 -1.25 -8.69
C LYS A 410 -0.21 -1.85 -9.18
N GLY A 411 -0.12 -3.16 -9.28
CA GLY A 411 1.02 -3.90 -9.83
C GLY A 411 1.09 -3.96 -11.36
N GLY A 412 0.22 -3.23 -12.07
CA GLY A 412 0.16 -3.18 -13.53
C GLY A 412 -0.46 -4.42 -14.20
N ALA A 413 -0.83 -5.45 -13.45
CA ALA A 413 -1.57 -6.60 -13.97
C ALA A 413 -3.05 -6.25 -14.22
N TYR A 414 -3.75 -7.14 -14.92
CA TYR A 414 -5.13 -6.96 -15.31
C TYR A 414 -6.03 -8.06 -14.74
N ILE A 415 -7.20 -7.65 -14.28
CA ILE A 415 -8.25 -8.54 -13.77
C ILE A 415 -9.41 -8.48 -14.77
N LYS A 416 -9.84 -9.63 -15.29
CA LYS A 416 -11.07 -9.72 -16.08
C LYS A 416 -12.28 -9.82 -15.13
N VAL A 417 -13.30 -9.04 -15.43
CA VAL A 417 -14.58 -9.01 -14.71
C VAL A 417 -15.61 -9.78 -15.51
N ASP A 418 -16.33 -10.67 -14.83
CA ASP A 418 -17.50 -11.34 -15.37
C ASP A 418 -18.68 -11.10 -14.42
N ASP A 419 -19.67 -10.36 -14.92
CA ASP A 419 -20.92 -9.99 -14.28
C ASP A 419 -22.12 -10.71 -14.90
N GLY A 420 -21.91 -11.92 -15.43
CA GLY A 420 -22.95 -12.74 -16.04
C GLY A 420 -23.93 -13.40 -15.06
N ALA A 421 -24.71 -14.35 -15.57
CA ALA A 421 -25.79 -15.02 -14.82
C ALA A 421 -25.34 -15.81 -13.58
N GLN A 422 -24.04 -16.09 -13.43
CA GLN A 422 -23.45 -16.79 -12.28
C GLN A 422 -23.03 -15.83 -11.15
N GLY A 423 -23.37 -14.54 -11.26
CA GLY A 423 -22.95 -13.50 -10.34
C GLY A 423 -21.58 -12.95 -10.65
N LEU A 424 -21.19 -11.92 -9.90
CA LEU A 424 -19.91 -11.23 -10.04
C LEU A 424 -18.75 -12.17 -9.70
N ARG A 425 -17.80 -12.29 -10.62
CA ARG A 425 -16.59 -13.10 -10.47
C ARG A 425 -15.44 -12.51 -11.26
N PHE A 426 -14.22 -12.89 -10.90
CA PHE A 426 -12.99 -12.28 -11.40
C PHE A 426 -12.00 -13.32 -11.90
N GLN A 427 -11.12 -12.93 -12.82
CA GLN A 427 -10.03 -13.77 -13.32
C GLN A 427 -8.74 -12.96 -13.43
N GLY A 428 -7.66 -13.44 -12.82
CA GLY A 428 -6.32 -13.00 -13.20
C GLY A 428 -5.87 -13.58 -14.55
N ALA A 429 -4.73 -13.15 -15.05
CA ALA A 429 -4.18 -13.64 -16.31
C ALA A 429 -3.97 -15.18 -16.34
N GLY A 430 -3.54 -15.78 -15.23
CA GLY A 430 -3.36 -17.22 -15.11
C GLY A 430 -4.70 -17.97 -14.99
N ASP A 431 -5.71 -17.34 -14.39
CA ASP A 431 -7.06 -17.88 -14.33
C ASP A 431 -7.72 -17.94 -15.71
N LEU A 432 -7.51 -16.92 -16.54
CA LEU A 432 -7.96 -16.88 -17.92
C LEU A 432 -7.41 -18.05 -18.74
N GLU A 433 -6.12 -18.37 -18.55
CA GLU A 433 -5.49 -19.51 -19.22
C GLU A 433 -6.08 -20.86 -18.81
N LYS A 434 -6.54 -20.96 -17.57
CA LYS A 434 -7.11 -22.20 -17.00
C LYS A 434 -8.63 -22.29 -17.16
N GLY A 435 -9.29 -21.19 -17.54
CA GLY A 435 -10.74 -21.09 -17.54
C GLY A 435 -11.35 -21.13 -16.12
N THR A 436 -10.58 -20.73 -15.09
CA THR A 436 -11.02 -20.72 -13.69
C THR A 436 -11.46 -19.32 -13.27
N TYR A 437 -12.28 -19.21 -12.22
CA TYR A 437 -12.77 -17.94 -11.69
C TYR A 437 -12.56 -17.86 -10.19
N ALA A 438 -12.20 -16.67 -9.71
CA ALA A 438 -12.34 -16.29 -8.31
C ALA A 438 -13.77 -15.78 -8.09
N LYS A 439 -14.50 -16.42 -7.18
CA LYS A 439 -15.89 -16.07 -6.86
C LYS A 439 -15.91 -15.09 -5.70
N VAL A 440 -16.82 -14.12 -5.76
CA VAL A 440 -17.07 -13.20 -4.65
C VAL A 440 -17.88 -13.93 -3.58
N ILE A 441 -17.30 -14.05 -2.39
CA ILE A 441 -17.92 -14.59 -1.18
C ILE A 441 -18.75 -13.51 -0.50
N ALA A 442 -18.16 -12.32 -0.36
CA ALA A 442 -18.78 -11.16 0.25
C ALA A 442 -18.27 -9.88 -0.42
N GLN A 443 -19.11 -8.86 -0.43
CA GLN A 443 -18.78 -7.52 -0.90
C GLN A 443 -19.01 -6.55 0.26
N TYR A 444 -18.07 -5.64 0.48
CA TYR A 444 -18.18 -4.56 1.45
C TYR A 444 -18.00 -3.21 0.75
N ASP A 445 -18.94 -2.30 0.95
CA ASP A 445 -18.92 -0.96 0.36
C ASP A 445 -19.37 0.11 1.37
N TYR A 446 -19.75 1.29 0.88
CA TYR A 446 -20.21 2.40 1.72
C TYR A 446 -21.36 2.01 2.67
N ASN A 447 -22.28 1.13 2.24
CA ASN A 447 -23.38 0.67 3.10
C ASN A 447 -22.90 -0.23 4.25
N ASN A 448 -21.67 -0.73 4.17
CA ASN A 448 -21.01 -1.49 5.23
C ASN A 448 -20.04 -0.63 6.04
N GLY A 449 -20.07 0.71 5.90
CA GLY A 449 -19.16 1.63 6.58
C GLY A 449 -17.80 1.81 5.90
N ILE A 450 -17.62 1.36 4.66
CA ILE A 450 -16.36 1.50 3.92
C ILE A 450 -16.37 2.80 3.11
N HIS A 451 -15.68 3.83 3.58
CA HIS A 451 -15.73 5.17 2.99
C HIS A 451 -14.72 5.42 1.87
N ASN A 452 -13.74 4.54 1.65
CA ASN A 452 -12.70 4.73 0.63
C ASN A 452 -12.67 3.64 -0.45
N GLY A 453 -13.81 3.02 -0.73
CA GLY A 453 -13.99 2.18 -1.92
C GLY A 453 -14.78 0.90 -1.67
N THR A 454 -14.47 -0.15 -2.42
CA THR A 454 -15.17 -1.45 -2.37
C THR A 454 -14.20 -2.60 -2.11
N VAL A 455 -14.60 -3.54 -1.26
CA VAL A 455 -13.85 -4.76 -0.95
C VAL A 455 -14.59 -5.96 -1.49
N TYR A 456 -13.88 -6.83 -2.20
CA TYR A 456 -14.36 -8.12 -2.69
C TYR A 456 -13.61 -9.24 -1.96
N LEU A 457 -14.27 -9.91 -1.02
CA LEU A 457 -13.75 -11.14 -0.42
C LEU A 457 -13.92 -12.27 -1.44
N ILE A 458 -12.84 -12.92 -1.84
CA ILE A 458 -12.81 -13.93 -2.91
C ILE A 458 -12.32 -15.29 -2.42
N ASP A 459 -12.85 -16.36 -3.00
CA ASP A 459 -12.55 -17.75 -2.61
C ASP A 459 -11.14 -18.21 -2.95
N LYS A 460 -10.49 -17.57 -3.93
CA LYS A 460 -9.10 -17.82 -4.29
C LYS A 460 -8.35 -16.55 -4.68
N ALA A 461 -7.03 -16.55 -4.51
CA ALA A 461 -6.15 -15.54 -5.07
C ALA A 461 -6.28 -15.50 -6.60
N LEU A 462 -6.25 -14.28 -7.15
CA LEU A 462 -6.20 -14.03 -8.58
C LEU A 462 -4.84 -14.46 -9.12
N GLU A 463 -4.84 -15.40 -10.05
CA GLU A 463 -3.60 -16.02 -10.53
C GLU A 463 -2.95 -15.21 -11.65
N HIS A 464 -1.62 -15.10 -11.59
CA HIS A 464 -0.83 -14.52 -12.68
C HIS A 464 -0.45 -15.55 -13.71
N THR A 465 -0.28 -15.06 -14.94
CA THR A 465 0.36 -15.86 -15.99
C THR A 465 1.86 -15.99 -15.70
N LEU A 466 2.36 -17.20 -15.92
CA LEU A 466 3.80 -17.52 -16.00
C LEU A 466 4.27 -17.59 -17.45
N LYS A 467 3.36 -17.34 -18.41
CA LYS A 467 3.64 -17.33 -19.84
C LYS A 467 4.36 -16.04 -20.22
N SER A 468 5.59 -16.18 -20.68
CA SER A 468 6.33 -15.08 -21.32
C SER A 468 5.88 -14.91 -22.78
N PHE A 469 6.16 -13.74 -23.36
CA PHE A 469 5.93 -13.52 -24.78
C PHE A 469 6.76 -14.48 -25.66
N TYR A 470 7.97 -14.84 -25.20
CA TYR A 470 8.81 -15.83 -25.87
C TYR A 470 8.17 -17.22 -25.86
N SER A 471 7.67 -17.70 -24.71
CA SER A 471 7.01 -19.01 -24.61
C SER A 471 5.74 -19.07 -25.46
N LEU A 472 4.99 -17.97 -25.56
CA LEU A 472 3.86 -17.84 -26.48
C LEU A 472 4.31 -17.97 -27.94
N ALA A 473 5.41 -17.30 -28.31
CA ALA A 473 5.99 -17.39 -29.65
C ALA A 473 6.37 -18.83 -30.00
N GLN A 474 7.13 -19.50 -29.14
CA GLN A 474 7.57 -20.89 -29.33
C GLN A 474 6.41 -21.86 -29.51
N LYS A 475 5.35 -21.70 -28.69
CA LYS A 475 4.15 -22.53 -28.78
C LYS A 475 3.47 -22.36 -30.14
N ASN A 476 3.29 -21.11 -30.61
CA ASN A 476 2.65 -20.84 -31.90
C ASN A 476 3.46 -21.36 -33.09
N ILE A 477 4.79 -21.29 -33.02
CA ILE A 477 5.70 -21.89 -34.02
C ILE A 477 5.52 -23.40 -34.05
N THR A 478 5.58 -24.05 -32.89
CA THR A 478 5.47 -25.51 -32.75
C THR A 478 4.11 -26.02 -33.25
N ASP A 479 3.04 -25.32 -32.92
CA ASP A 479 1.66 -25.68 -33.30
C ASP A 479 1.33 -25.32 -34.77
N ASN A 480 2.24 -24.63 -35.48
CA ASN A 480 1.99 -24.08 -36.82
C ASN A 480 0.68 -23.26 -36.89
N SER A 481 0.46 -22.40 -35.90
CA SER A 481 -0.76 -21.58 -35.84
C SER A 481 -0.81 -20.54 -36.97
N ASN A 482 -1.97 -19.91 -37.18
CA ASN A 482 -2.14 -18.86 -38.21
C ASN A 482 -1.38 -17.55 -37.92
N ILE A 483 -0.52 -17.52 -36.90
CA ILE A 483 0.36 -16.38 -36.56
C ILE A 483 1.82 -16.82 -36.39
N SER A 484 2.14 -18.08 -36.70
CA SER A 484 3.47 -18.66 -36.51
C SER A 484 4.56 -17.96 -37.31
N GLU A 485 4.25 -17.48 -38.53
CA GLU A 485 5.25 -16.88 -39.43
C GLU A 485 5.81 -15.57 -38.90
N PHE A 486 5.02 -14.80 -38.14
CA PHE A 486 5.54 -13.58 -37.50
C PHE A 486 6.55 -13.91 -36.41
N PHE A 487 6.31 -14.97 -35.64
CA PHE A 487 7.25 -15.40 -34.61
C PHE A 487 8.53 -16.01 -35.21
N LYS A 488 8.43 -16.79 -36.29
CA LYS A 488 9.61 -17.27 -37.05
C LYS A 488 10.43 -16.08 -37.59
N LEU A 489 9.74 -15.06 -38.12
CA LEU A 489 10.39 -13.82 -38.55
C LEU A 489 11.10 -13.11 -37.41
N ILE A 490 10.56 -13.12 -36.19
CA ILE A 490 11.27 -12.58 -35.03
C ILE A 490 12.54 -13.40 -34.75
N GLU A 491 12.47 -14.74 -34.76
CA GLU A 491 13.63 -15.60 -34.49
C GLU A 491 14.76 -15.39 -35.51
N ASP A 492 14.44 -15.29 -36.80
CA ASP A 492 15.42 -15.06 -37.85
C ASP A 492 16.19 -13.74 -37.64
N PHE A 493 15.55 -12.73 -37.06
CA PHE A 493 16.10 -11.39 -36.86
C PHE A 493 16.49 -11.09 -35.41
N ASP A 494 16.45 -12.09 -34.52
CA ASP A 494 16.82 -11.92 -33.11
C ASP A 494 18.34 -11.76 -32.93
N ASP A 495 19.11 -12.59 -33.63
CA ASP A 495 20.57 -12.52 -33.72
C ASP A 495 21.01 -12.41 -35.20
N PRO A 496 20.97 -11.19 -35.79
CA PRO A 496 21.30 -11.00 -37.19
C PRO A 496 22.73 -11.43 -37.55
N ASP A 497 23.68 -11.30 -36.62
CA ASP A 497 25.06 -11.74 -36.84
C ASP A 497 25.13 -13.26 -37.00
N ALA A 498 24.44 -14.01 -36.13
CA ALA A 498 24.35 -15.46 -36.23
C ALA A 498 23.50 -15.92 -37.42
N THR A 499 22.47 -15.19 -37.82
CA THR A 499 21.58 -15.60 -38.93
C THR A 499 22.18 -15.32 -40.30
N PHE A 500 22.77 -14.14 -40.51
CA PHE A 500 23.16 -13.65 -41.84
C PHE A 500 24.67 -13.63 -42.07
N PHE A 501 25.47 -13.65 -41.02
CA PHE A 501 26.92 -13.46 -41.10
C PHE A 501 27.73 -14.57 -40.41
N ALA A 502 27.13 -15.71 -40.04
CA ALA A 502 27.77 -16.80 -39.28
C ALA A 502 29.12 -17.28 -39.84
N ASP A 503 29.23 -17.44 -41.16
CA ASP A 503 30.37 -18.10 -41.82
C ASP A 503 31.54 -17.16 -42.18
N ARG A 504 31.45 -15.87 -41.85
CA ARG A 504 32.50 -14.88 -42.22
C ARG A 504 33.66 -14.86 -41.20
N GLU A 505 34.82 -14.27 -41.43
CA GLU A 505 35.83 -14.16 -40.34
C GLU A 505 35.62 -12.91 -39.47
N VAL A 506 35.92 -12.99 -38.17
CA VAL A 506 35.63 -11.94 -37.16
C VAL A 506 36.53 -10.70 -37.30
N ALA A 507 37.61 -10.77 -38.08
CA ALA A 507 38.60 -9.70 -38.18
C ALA A 507 38.56 -9.02 -39.54
N SER A 508 38.30 -7.71 -39.53
CA SER A 508 38.47 -6.69 -40.60
C SER A 508 37.32 -6.37 -41.56
N ASP A 509 36.33 -7.23 -41.81
CA ASP A 509 35.30 -6.97 -42.85
C ASP A 509 33.84 -7.28 -42.43
N ARG A 510 33.59 -7.68 -41.18
CA ARG A 510 32.22 -7.87 -40.68
C ARG A 510 31.65 -6.58 -40.12
N THR A 511 30.52 -6.12 -40.66
CA THR A 511 29.62 -5.27 -39.89
C THR A 511 28.95 -6.15 -38.83
N LEU A 512 29.23 -5.89 -37.56
CA LEU A 512 28.66 -6.64 -36.44
C LEU A 512 27.48 -5.86 -35.86
N PHE A 513 26.33 -6.51 -35.72
CA PHE A 513 25.19 -6.01 -34.97
C PHE A 513 25.43 -6.25 -33.47
N TYR A 514 26.04 -5.28 -32.79
CA TYR A 514 26.46 -5.51 -31.41
C TYR A 514 25.29 -5.60 -30.41
N ARG A 515 25.44 -6.48 -29.42
CA ARG A 515 24.46 -6.74 -28.35
C ARG A 515 24.58 -5.80 -27.14
N THR A 516 25.70 -5.09 -26.95
CA THR A 516 25.93 -4.13 -25.85
C THR A 516 26.48 -2.78 -26.36
N VAL A 517 27.02 -1.85 -25.57
CA VAL A 517 27.44 -0.51 -26.07
C VAL A 517 28.93 -0.23 -25.89
N SER A 518 29.66 -1.08 -25.16
CA SER A 518 30.97 -0.75 -24.58
C SER A 518 32.22 -1.12 -25.40
N ALA A 519 32.11 -1.57 -26.65
CA ALA A 519 33.28 -1.99 -27.46
C ALA A 519 33.61 -0.95 -28.55
N ALA A 520 34.67 -0.17 -28.31
CA ALA A 520 35.06 1.04 -29.06
C ALA A 520 35.60 0.85 -30.50
N LYS A 521 35.16 -0.18 -31.26
CA LYS A 521 35.57 -0.40 -32.67
C LYS A 521 34.44 -0.91 -33.59
N GLN A 522 33.17 -0.63 -33.26
CA GLN A 522 32.01 -1.25 -33.93
C GLN A 522 31.21 -0.26 -34.78
N THR A 523 30.69 -0.73 -35.91
CA THR A 523 30.07 0.11 -36.94
C THR A 523 28.56 0.31 -36.74
N GLU A 524 27.82 -0.67 -36.16
CA GLU A 524 26.36 -0.59 -35.97
C GLU A 524 25.82 -1.29 -34.70
N PHE A 525 24.90 -0.65 -33.96
CA PHE A 525 24.29 -1.22 -32.74
C PHE A 525 22.81 -1.55 -32.94
N MET A 526 22.43 -2.81 -32.73
CA MET A 526 21.04 -3.26 -32.75
C MET A 526 20.76 -4.21 -31.58
N ARG A 527 19.89 -3.78 -30.66
CA ARG A 527 19.44 -4.65 -29.56
C ARG A 527 18.66 -5.85 -30.11
N PRO A 528 18.92 -7.07 -29.61
CA PRO A 528 18.15 -8.26 -29.98
C PRO A 528 16.68 -8.09 -29.59
N ILE A 529 15.81 -8.90 -30.19
CA ILE A 529 14.37 -8.84 -29.92
C ILE A 529 14.03 -9.65 -28.67
N PHE A 530 14.61 -10.84 -28.54
CA PHE A 530 14.64 -11.67 -27.37
C PHE A 530 16.01 -11.62 -26.73
N TYR A 531 16.04 -11.25 -25.45
CA TYR A 531 17.27 -11.23 -24.67
C TYR A 531 17.17 -12.28 -23.57
N LYS A 532 18.23 -13.07 -23.42
CA LYS A 532 18.33 -14.08 -22.36
C LYS A 532 18.31 -13.38 -20.99
N SER A 533 17.26 -13.59 -20.21
CA SER A 533 17.15 -13.02 -18.85
C SER A 533 17.57 -13.99 -17.76
N ASP A 534 17.68 -13.44 -16.56
CA ASP A 534 17.62 -14.17 -15.29
C ASP A 534 16.18 -14.56 -14.89
N GLY A 535 15.16 -14.13 -15.65
CA GLY A 535 13.74 -14.39 -15.44
C GLY A 535 13.30 -15.83 -15.75
N ILE A 536 12.03 -15.99 -16.14
CA ILE A 536 11.49 -17.30 -16.50
C ILE A 536 12.20 -17.84 -17.76
N ASP A 537 12.42 -17.00 -18.76
CA ASP A 537 13.10 -17.35 -20.01
C ASP A 537 13.71 -16.12 -20.71
N TYR A 538 13.20 -15.73 -21.88
CA TYR A 538 13.66 -14.59 -22.67
C TYR A 538 12.66 -13.45 -22.54
N PHE A 539 13.17 -12.23 -22.45
CA PHE A 539 12.37 -11.02 -22.38
C PHE A 539 12.64 -10.12 -23.58
N VAL A 540 11.79 -9.11 -23.78
CA VAL A 540 11.95 -8.14 -24.87
C VAL A 540 12.67 -6.89 -24.35
N PRO A 541 13.96 -6.66 -24.68
CA PRO A 541 14.82 -5.70 -23.97
C PRO A 541 14.58 -4.23 -24.31
N PHE A 542 13.75 -3.96 -25.31
CA PHE A 542 13.31 -2.60 -25.65
C PHE A 542 11.93 -2.26 -25.07
N LEU A 543 11.28 -3.22 -24.40
CA LEU A 543 10.16 -2.95 -23.52
C LEU A 543 10.72 -2.64 -22.14
N GLY A 544 10.32 -1.49 -21.57
CA GLY A 544 10.67 -1.09 -20.22
C GLY A 544 9.86 -1.84 -19.16
N LEU A 545 9.76 -1.25 -17.97
CA LEU A 545 9.01 -1.81 -16.83
C LEU A 545 7.53 -1.42 -16.83
N TYR A 546 6.96 -1.20 -18.02
CA TYR A 546 5.58 -0.74 -18.21
C TYR A 546 4.70 -1.84 -18.86
N ASN A 547 3.47 -1.45 -19.23
CA ASN A 547 2.51 -2.33 -19.87
C ASN A 547 2.49 -2.06 -21.37
N TYR A 548 2.55 -3.12 -22.17
CA TYR A 548 2.68 -3.06 -23.62
C TYR A 548 1.62 -3.89 -24.31
N THR A 549 1.36 -3.59 -25.58
CA THR A 549 0.52 -4.40 -26.45
C THR A 549 1.29 -4.80 -27.70
N VAL A 550 1.13 -6.05 -28.16
CA VAL A 550 1.75 -6.57 -29.38
C VAL A 550 0.66 -7.04 -30.33
N PHE A 551 0.63 -6.45 -31.52
CA PHE A 551 -0.27 -6.86 -32.59
C PHE A 551 0.46 -7.84 -33.52
N VAL A 552 0.02 -9.08 -33.56
CA VAL A 552 0.67 -10.14 -34.32
C VAL A 552 -0.11 -10.37 -35.63
N PRO A 553 0.46 -10.06 -36.80
CA PRO A 553 -0.22 -10.28 -38.07
C PRO A 553 -0.42 -11.77 -38.34
N THR A 554 -1.57 -12.12 -38.94
CA THR A 554 -1.77 -13.48 -39.47
C THR A 554 -0.75 -13.82 -40.54
N ASN A 555 -0.50 -15.11 -40.75
CA ASN A 555 0.38 -15.62 -41.80
C ASN A 555 -0.02 -15.03 -43.17
N THR A 556 -1.32 -14.95 -43.48
CA THR A 556 -1.84 -14.34 -44.71
C THR A 556 -1.59 -12.83 -44.79
N ALA A 557 -1.70 -12.11 -43.68
CA ALA A 557 -1.41 -10.67 -43.64
C ALA A 557 0.10 -10.39 -43.80
N LEU A 558 0.93 -11.18 -43.13
CA LEU A 558 2.38 -11.09 -43.18
C LEU A 558 2.92 -11.45 -44.57
N ASP A 559 2.33 -12.44 -45.24
CA ASP A 559 2.72 -12.82 -46.59
C ASP A 559 2.39 -11.72 -47.61
N ARG A 560 1.21 -11.09 -47.51
CA ARG A 560 0.85 -9.92 -48.32
C ARG A 560 1.81 -8.75 -48.08
N ALA A 561 2.12 -8.45 -46.83
CA ALA A 561 3.08 -7.41 -46.46
C ALA A 561 4.47 -7.64 -47.07
N ARG A 562 4.89 -8.90 -47.19
CA ARG A 562 6.19 -9.30 -47.78
C ARG A 562 6.19 -9.28 -49.31
N THR A 563 5.13 -9.79 -49.94
CA THR A 563 5.10 -10.06 -51.38
C THR A 563 4.49 -8.93 -52.19
N GLU A 564 3.31 -8.43 -51.79
CA GLU A 564 2.56 -7.39 -52.48
C GLU A 564 3.10 -6.01 -52.09
N ASP A 565 3.15 -5.72 -50.80
CA ASP A 565 3.52 -4.39 -50.28
C ASP A 565 5.04 -4.18 -50.17
N ARG A 566 5.82 -5.27 -50.19
CA ARG A 566 7.29 -5.29 -50.10
C ARG A 566 7.84 -4.52 -48.89
N LEU A 567 7.14 -4.62 -47.76
CA LEU A 567 7.46 -3.92 -46.51
C LEU A 567 8.72 -4.43 -45.84
N PHE A 568 9.09 -5.69 -46.08
CA PHE A 568 10.31 -6.32 -45.59
C PHE A 568 10.73 -7.50 -46.48
N MET A 569 11.96 -7.98 -46.32
CA MET A 569 12.44 -9.23 -46.90
C MET A 569 12.65 -10.30 -45.83
N ASN A 570 12.37 -11.55 -46.16
CA ASN A 570 12.69 -12.69 -45.30
C ASN A 570 14.17 -13.09 -45.40
N LYS A 571 14.57 -14.10 -44.62
CA LYS A 571 15.94 -14.58 -44.56
C LYS A 571 16.50 -14.99 -45.93
N GLU A 572 15.75 -15.77 -46.70
CA GLU A 572 16.20 -16.25 -48.01
C GLU A 572 16.36 -15.11 -49.02
N GLN A 573 15.44 -14.15 -49.05
CA GLN A 573 15.50 -12.99 -49.93
C GLN A 573 16.72 -12.11 -49.62
N ILE A 574 17.02 -11.85 -48.34
CA ILE A 574 18.18 -11.07 -47.93
C ILE A 574 19.49 -11.76 -48.33
N ALA A 575 19.56 -13.09 -48.20
CA ALA A 575 20.73 -13.85 -48.62
C ALA A 575 21.07 -13.69 -50.13
N THR A 576 20.10 -13.29 -50.96
CA THR A 576 20.33 -13.06 -52.40
C THR A 576 20.84 -11.67 -52.76
N LEU A 577 20.86 -10.70 -51.82
CA LEU A 577 21.22 -9.30 -52.10
C LEU A 577 22.71 -9.11 -52.45
N GLY A 578 23.58 -10.07 -52.14
CA GLY A 578 24.97 -10.14 -52.60
C GLY A 578 25.93 -9.04 -52.11
N ASN A 579 25.44 -7.99 -51.42
CA ASN A 579 26.21 -6.90 -50.84
C ASN A 579 25.76 -6.60 -49.41
N ASP A 580 26.71 -6.53 -48.49
CA ASP A 580 26.51 -6.29 -47.06
C ASP A 580 25.74 -5.01 -46.78
N SER A 581 26.04 -3.92 -47.47
CA SER A 581 25.33 -2.65 -47.26
C SER A 581 23.83 -2.77 -47.56
N ALA A 582 23.46 -3.55 -48.58
CA ALA A 582 22.07 -3.81 -48.92
C ALA A 582 21.40 -4.76 -47.92
N MET A 583 22.11 -5.82 -47.50
CA MET A 583 21.65 -6.73 -46.46
C MET A 583 21.37 -6.00 -45.14
N ILE A 584 22.32 -5.18 -44.69
CA ILE A 584 22.22 -4.40 -43.44
C ILE A 584 21.05 -3.43 -43.49
N ALA A 585 20.87 -2.72 -44.61
CA ALA A 585 19.76 -1.78 -44.78
C ALA A 585 18.40 -2.50 -44.67
N GLU A 586 18.29 -3.68 -45.29
CA GLU A 586 17.06 -4.48 -45.23
C GLU A 586 16.87 -5.11 -43.84
N ILE A 587 17.92 -5.60 -43.18
CA ILE A 587 17.86 -6.10 -41.79
C ILE A 587 17.31 -5.04 -40.83
N LYS A 588 17.82 -3.80 -40.93
CA LYS A 588 17.30 -2.67 -40.14
C LYS A 588 15.84 -2.34 -40.45
N LYS A 589 15.47 -2.39 -41.74
CA LYS A 589 14.10 -2.15 -42.18
C LYS A 589 13.15 -3.22 -41.64
N THR A 590 13.51 -4.50 -41.72
CA THR A 590 12.72 -5.61 -41.16
C THR A 590 12.59 -5.51 -39.65
N ILE A 591 13.66 -5.19 -38.92
CA ILE A 591 13.59 -5.02 -37.46
C ILE A 591 12.76 -3.80 -37.07
N THR A 592 12.81 -2.72 -37.86
CA THR A 592 11.92 -1.56 -37.67
C THR A 592 10.45 -1.95 -37.91
N PHE A 593 10.18 -2.74 -38.95
CA PHE A 593 8.85 -3.30 -39.21
C PHE A 593 8.36 -4.17 -38.04
N ILE A 594 9.18 -5.10 -37.54
CA ILE A 594 8.84 -5.94 -36.38
C ILE A 594 8.53 -5.05 -35.16
N LYS A 595 9.41 -4.10 -34.82
CA LYS A 595 9.23 -3.22 -33.66
C LYS A 595 8.00 -2.31 -33.75
N ASN A 596 7.50 -2.05 -34.96
CA ASN A 596 6.29 -1.25 -35.16
C ASN A 596 5.02 -1.96 -34.68
N HIS A 597 5.10 -3.29 -34.46
CA HIS A 597 4.00 -4.09 -33.92
C HIS A 597 3.97 -4.11 -32.39
N PHE A 598 4.99 -3.56 -31.72
CA PHE A 598 5.06 -3.42 -30.27
C PHE A 598 4.69 -1.98 -29.91
N VAL A 599 3.56 -1.79 -29.24
CA VAL A 599 3.05 -0.48 -28.84
C VAL A 599 3.03 -0.30 -27.33
N ASP A 600 3.22 0.95 -26.91
CA ASP A 600 3.11 1.35 -25.51
C ASP A 600 1.64 1.37 -25.05
N GLY A 601 1.42 0.98 -23.81
CA GLY A 601 0.08 0.88 -23.23
C GLY A 601 -0.58 -0.49 -23.41
N ALA A 602 -1.64 -0.69 -22.63
CA ALA A 602 -2.47 -1.89 -22.65
C ALA A 602 -3.79 -1.60 -23.35
N TYR A 603 -4.10 -2.38 -24.38
CA TYR A 603 -5.35 -2.29 -25.12
C TYR A 603 -6.08 -3.63 -25.05
N PHE A 604 -7.37 -3.61 -24.72
CA PHE A 604 -8.24 -4.78 -24.69
C PHE A 604 -9.33 -4.65 -25.74
N THR A 605 -9.79 -5.77 -26.29
CA THR A 605 -10.91 -5.76 -27.24
C THR A 605 -12.27 -5.56 -26.56
N GLU A 606 -12.34 -5.71 -25.24
CA GLU A 606 -13.51 -5.43 -24.41
C GLU A 606 -13.26 -4.19 -23.53
N GLN A 607 -14.34 -3.66 -22.96
CA GLN A 607 -14.36 -2.38 -22.26
C GLN A 607 -13.32 -2.31 -21.11
N TYR A 608 -12.35 -1.43 -21.27
CA TYR A 608 -11.26 -1.15 -20.33
C TYR A 608 -11.22 0.36 -20.05
N TYR A 609 -11.49 0.78 -18.82
CA TYR A 609 -11.52 2.19 -18.44
C TYR A 609 -10.26 2.57 -17.66
N MET A 610 -9.43 3.42 -18.27
CA MET A 610 -8.58 4.38 -17.57
C MET A 610 -9.30 5.73 -17.57
N ASP A 611 -8.92 6.69 -16.72
CA ASP A 611 -9.57 8.01 -16.67
C ASP A 611 -9.54 8.77 -18.03
N GLU A 612 -8.59 8.45 -18.93
CA GLU A 612 -8.54 8.94 -20.33
C GLU A 612 -9.48 8.18 -21.31
N TRP A 613 -10.14 7.12 -20.83
CA TRP A 613 -11.02 6.22 -21.58
C TRP A 613 -12.47 6.31 -21.10
N ALA A 614 -12.81 7.28 -20.25
CA ALA A 614 -14.08 7.35 -19.51
C ALA A 614 -15.36 7.10 -20.34
N GLU A 615 -15.30 7.21 -21.68
CA GLU A 615 -16.36 6.81 -22.60
C GLU A 615 -15.77 6.01 -23.77
N ASP A 616 -16.45 4.92 -24.18
CA ASP A 616 -16.25 4.29 -25.50
C ASP A 616 -16.78 5.28 -26.56
N ASP A 617 -15.99 6.32 -26.82
CA ASP A 617 -16.32 7.40 -27.74
C ASP A 617 -16.03 7.01 -29.20
N GLY A 618 -15.50 5.80 -29.43
CA GLY A 618 -15.03 5.32 -30.74
C GLY A 618 -13.88 6.15 -31.33
N LEU A 619 -13.28 7.06 -30.57
CA LEU A 619 -12.23 7.96 -31.06
C LEU A 619 -10.86 7.27 -31.02
N PRO A 620 -10.05 7.40 -32.09
CA PRO A 620 -8.73 6.79 -32.12
C PRO A 620 -7.80 7.41 -31.06
N ARG A 621 -7.19 6.57 -30.23
CA ARG A 621 -6.15 6.94 -29.26
C ARG A 621 -4.78 6.80 -29.87
N THR A 622 -3.94 7.83 -29.76
CA THR A 622 -2.56 7.80 -30.24
C THR A 622 -1.69 6.97 -29.30
N THR A 623 -0.97 5.99 -29.84
CA THR A 623 0.03 5.21 -29.11
C THR A 623 1.37 5.28 -29.82
N THR A 624 2.44 5.14 -29.06
CA THR A 624 3.81 5.13 -29.57
C THR A 624 4.31 3.69 -29.70
N THR A 625 4.95 3.39 -30.83
CA THR A 625 5.53 2.07 -31.12
C THR A 625 6.97 1.98 -30.61
N SER A 626 7.51 0.76 -30.53
CA SER A 626 8.93 0.52 -30.25
C SER A 626 9.84 0.78 -31.46
N ALA A 627 9.28 1.11 -32.62
CA ALA A 627 10.02 1.41 -33.83
C ALA A 627 10.44 2.89 -33.88
N LYS A 628 11.73 3.12 -34.13
CA LYS A 628 12.34 4.46 -34.14
C LYS A 628 12.76 4.84 -35.55
N ASN A 629 12.28 5.99 -36.02
CA ASN A 629 12.74 6.57 -37.28
C ASN A 629 14.19 7.05 -37.12
N GLN A 630 15.07 6.50 -37.94
CA GLN A 630 16.51 6.76 -37.83
C GLN A 630 16.91 8.17 -38.27
N LYS A 631 16.09 8.86 -39.08
CA LYS A 631 16.35 10.21 -39.59
C LYS A 631 16.02 11.28 -38.55
N ASN A 632 14.77 11.30 -38.06
CA ASN A 632 14.30 12.33 -37.11
C ASN A 632 14.44 11.93 -35.63
N LYS A 633 14.87 10.69 -35.35
CA LYS A 633 15.03 10.13 -34.00
C LYS A 633 13.74 10.09 -33.16
N GLN A 634 12.57 10.14 -33.79
CA GLN A 634 11.26 9.97 -33.14
C GLN A 634 10.76 8.53 -33.29
N PHE A 635 9.91 8.10 -32.35
CA PHE A 635 9.21 6.83 -32.45
C PHE A 635 7.99 6.98 -33.38
N TYR A 636 7.63 5.91 -34.09
CA TYR A 636 6.41 5.93 -34.90
C TYR A 636 5.18 5.85 -34.01
N ASN A 637 4.14 6.59 -34.39
CA ASN A 637 2.85 6.53 -33.72
C ASN A 637 1.84 5.73 -34.56
N LEU A 638 0.93 5.07 -33.85
CA LEU A 638 -0.26 4.42 -34.41
C LEU A 638 -1.49 4.95 -33.67
N HIS A 639 -2.66 4.76 -34.26
CA HIS A 639 -3.92 5.12 -33.63
C HIS A 639 -4.80 3.90 -33.47
N ILE A 640 -5.29 3.67 -32.25
CA ILE A 640 -6.11 2.50 -31.90
C ILE A 640 -7.50 2.98 -31.55
N SER A 641 -8.52 2.43 -32.21
CA SER A 641 -9.93 2.63 -31.85
C SER A 641 -10.53 1.31 -31.42
N GLN A 642 -11.26 1.30 -30.30
CA GLN A 642 -12.11 0.19 -29.91
C GLN A 642 -13.45 0.31 -30.64
N ASN A 643 -13.89 -0.77 -31.27
CA ASN A 643 -15.14 -0.82 -32.03
C ASN A 643 -15.91 -2.09 -31.61
N GLY A 644 -16.71 -1.98 -30.53
CA GLY A 644 -17.37 -3.15 -29.95
C GLY A 644 -16.36 -4.15 -29.40
N SER A 645 -16.36 -5.39 -29.91
CA SER A 645 -15.50 -6.50 -29.46
C SER A 645 -14.16 -6.62 -30.20
N HIS A 646 -13.72 -5.57 -30.92
CA HIS A 646 -12.50 -5.58 -31.70
C HIS A 646 -11.74 -4.24 -31.58
N LEU A 647 -10.42 -4.30 -31.74
CA LEU A 647 -9.58 -3.12 -31.91
C LEU A 647 -9.26 -2.95 -33.40
N SER A 648 -9.35 -1.70 -33.87
CA SER A 648 -8.88 -1.31 -35.21
C SER A 648 -7.65 -0.42 -35.08
N ILE A 649 -6.59 -0.77 -35.82
CA ILE A 649 -5.32 -0.06 -35.83
C ILE A 649 -5.23 0.77 -37.10
N ARG A 650 -4.87 2.05 -36.96
CA ARG A 650 -4.83 3.03 -38.05
C ARG A 650 -3.48 3.74 -38.07
N LYS A 651 -3.11 4.17 -39.27
CA LYS A 651 -1.92 4.99 -39.51
C LYS A 651 -2.09 6.45 -39.03
N ASN A 652 -3.27 7.04 -39.27
CA ASN A 652 -3.58 8.44 -39.00
C ASN A 652 -4.88 8.59 -38.20
N ILE A 653 -4.98 9.66 -37.42
CA ILE A 653 -6.10 9.92 -36.50
C ILE A 653 -7.45 10.14 -37.21
N ASN A 654 -7.47 10.76 -38.40
CA ASN A 654 -8.70 11.08 -39.13
C ASN A 654 -8.98 10.05 -40.22
N ALA A 655 -9.97 9.17 -40.01
CA ALA A 655 -10.53 8.24 -41.01
C ALA A 655 -9.50 7.53 -41.94
N GLY A 656 -8.27 7.34 -41.45
CA GLY A 656 -7.20 6.71 -42.22
C GLY A 656 -7.47 5.24 -42.46
N THR A 657 -6.84 4.69 -43.49
CA THR A 657 -6.87 3.26 -43.82
C THR A 657 -6.62 2.43 -42.56
N ILE A 658 -7.54 1.51 -42.26
CA ILE A 658 -7.36 0.50 -41.21
C ILE A 658 -6.21 -0.39 -41.66
N LEU A 659 -5.13 -0.41 -40.88
CA LEU A 659 -3.96 -1.24 -41.12
C LEU A 659 -4.22 -2.69 -40.72
N GLY A 660 -5.03 -2.90 -39.69
CA GLY A 660 -5.46 -4.21 -39.23
C GLY A 660 -6.54 -4.12 -38.17
N THR A 661 -7.30 -5.19 -38.03
CA THR A 661 -8.34 -5.40 -37.02
C THR A 661 -8.04 -6.68 -36.25
N THR A 662 -8.31 -6.68 -34.94
CA THR A 662 -8.09 -7.86 -34.11
C THR A 662 -9.04 -9.00 -34.47
N ILE A 663 -8.49 -10.20 -34.55
CA ILE A 663 -9.21 -11.43 -34.94
C ILE A 663 -9.71 -12.14 -33.70
N SER A 664 -10.98 -12.55 -33.73
CA SER A 664 -11.59 -13.29 -32.62
C SER A 664 -10.99 -14.69 -32.43
N GLY A 665 -10.88 -15.11 -31.19
CA GLY A 665 -10.26 -16.36 -30.75
C GLY A 665 -8.75 -16.29 -30.47
N ASN A 666 -8.07 -15.18 -30.76
CA ASN A 666 -6.63 -14.99 -30.49
C ASN A 666 -6.29 -13.55 -30.03
N GLU A 667 -7.16 -12.97 -29.21
CA GLU A 667 -7.09 -11.63 -28.63
C GLU A 667 -6.95 -11.68 -27.10
N ASN A 668 -6.55 -10.54 -26.50
CA ASN A 668 -6.41 -10.36 -25.05
C ASN A 668 -5.48 -11.38 -24.37
N ILE A 669 -4.50 -11.95 -25.10
CA ILE A 669 -3.58 -12.94 -24.52
C ILE A 669 -2.58 -12.20 -23.64
N MET A 670 -2.71 -12.34 -22.32
CA MET A 670 -1.82 -11.71 -21.36
C MET A 670 -0.55 -12.54 -21.19
N CYS A 671 0.59 -11.88 -21.31
CA CYS A 671 1.93 -12.41 -21.04
C CYS A 671 2.61 -11.57 -19.96
N ARG A 672 3.57 -12.18 -19.26
CA ARG A 672 4.34 -11.56 -18.20
C ARG A 672 5.83 -11.85 -18.38
N GLN A 673 6.64 -10.80 -18.35
CA GLN A 673 8.09 -10.91 -18.29
C GLN A 673 8.59 -10.59 -16.89
N TYR A 674 9.58 -11.35 -16.43
CA TYR A 674 10.21 -11.21 -15.11
C TYR A 674 11.70 -10.96 -15.27
N SER A 675 12.26 -10.21 -14.33
CA SER A 675 13.70 -10.25 -14.04
C SER A 675 13.88 -10.58 -12.56
N PHE A 676 14.86 -11.43 -12.28
CA PHE A 676 15.13 -11.94 -10.93
C PHE A 676 16.50 -11.48 -10.44
N ALA A 677 16.56 -10.90 -9.24
CA ALA A 677 17.82 -10.55 -8.60
C ALA A 677 17.90 -11.21 -7.23
N SER A 678 19.02 -11.89 -6.95
CA SER A 678 19.29 -12.52 -5.65
C SER A 678 18.16 -13.46 -5.16
N GLY A 679 17.52 -14.21 -6.07
CA GLY A 679 16.42 -15.12 -5.74
C GLY A 679 15.05 -14.45 -5.53
N ASN A 680 14.94 -13.15 -5.84
CA ASN A 680 13.72 -12.36 -5.71
C ASN A 680 13.22 -11.82 -7.05
N ILE A 681 11.92 -11.55 -7.12
CA ILE A 681 11.32 -10.78 -8.21
C ILE A 681 11.85 -9.35 -8.10
N ALA A 682 12.75 -8.98 -9.01
CA ALA A 682 13.36 -7.66 -9.03
C ALA A 682 12.45 -6.68 -9.77
N THR A 683 12.05 -7.07 -10.99
CA THR A 683 11.14 -6.30 -11.82
C THR A 683 10.26 -7.24 -12.63
N ASN A 684 9.13 -6.73 -13.11
CA ASN A 684 8.29 -7.45 -14.03
C ASN A 684 7.49 -6.46 -14.89
N SER A 685 7.04 -6.90 -16.05
CA SER A 685 6.22 -6.08 -16.95
C SER A 685 5.13 -6.94 -17.61
N ARG A 686 4.15 -6.29 -18.25
CA ARG A 686 2.99 -6.97 -18.87
C ARG A 686 2.94 -6.71 -20.36
N ILE A 687 2.53 -7.73 -21.10
CA ILE A 687 2.37 -7.66 -22.54
C ILE A 687 1.02 -8.27 -22.89
N ILE A 688 0.15 -7.53 -23.58
CA ILE A 688 -1.10 -8.05 -24.14
C ILE A 688 -0.86 -8.36 -25.61
N VAL A 689 -1.25 -9.53 -26.06
CA VAL A 689 -1.04 -9.97 -27.44
C VAL A 689 -2.39 -10.14 -28.13
N HIS A 690 -2.50 -9.55 -29.32
CA HIS A 690 -3.66 -9.72 -30.19
C HIS A 690 -3.22 -10.15 -31.58
N SER A 691 -3.93 -11.12 -32.15
CA SER A 691 -3.78 -11.42 -33.58
C SER A 691 -4.54 -10.41 -34.42
N VAL A 692 -3.95 -9.95 -35.52
CA VAL A 692 -4.56 -8.96 -36.43
C VAL A 692 -4.54 -9.44 -37.88
N ASP A 693 -5.55 -9.03 -38.65
CA ASP A 693 -5.73 -9.39 -40.06
C ASP A 693 -4.91 -8.56 -41.06
N GLY A 694 -4.05 -7.67 -40.55
CA GLY A 694 -3.19 -6.80 -41.35
C GLY A 694 -1.84 -6.56 -40.68
N ALA A 695 -0.86 -6.09 -41.45
CA ALA A 695 0.48 -5.77 -40.98
C ALA A 695 0.62 -4.28 -40.67
N LEU A 696 1.53 -3.94 -39.75
CA LEU A 696 1.72 -2.57 -39.28
C LEU A 696 3.02 -1.97 -39.85
N PRO A 697 2.98 -1.31 -41.03
CA PRO A 697 4.16 -0.66 -41.59
C PRO A 697 4.60 0.56 -40.77
N PRO A 698 5.91 0.80 -40.60
CA PRO A 698 6.41 2.07 -40.06
C PRO A 698 6.06 3.21 -41.03
N ASN A 699 5.63 4.36 -40.50
CA ASN A 699 5.21 5.49 -41.31
C ASN A 699 6.41 6.13 -42.04
N ASN A 700 6.27 6.47 -43.34
CA ASN A 700 7.32 7.13 -44.11
C ASN A 700 7.34 8.67 -43.97
N GLU A 701 6.87 9.23 -42.85
CA GLU A 701 6.99 10.69 -42.64
C GLU A 701 8.44 11.14 -42.44
#